data_AF-A0A1Z5J7I1-F1
#
_entry.id   AF-A0A1Z5J7I1-F1
#
_cell.length_a   1.000
_cell.length_b   1.000
_cell.length_c   1.000
_cell.angle_alpha   90.00
_cell.angle_beta   90.00
_cell.angle_gamma   90.00
#
_symmetry.space_group_name_H-M   'P 1'
#
loop_
_entity.id
_entity.type
_entity.pdbx_description
1 polymer ?
#
loop_
_entity_poly.entity_id
_entity_poly.type
_entity_poly.pdbx_seq_one_letter_code
_entity_poly.pdbx_strand_id
1 'polypeptide(L)'
;MKLFGVSSILTSFALQSIWLEVAKANVCMMLYQMADNDLEYFIRQDNNELINSAAIREPTLTTWVYFDSRNYGTAEDITLPLEDVFAPDGTPLAEKLEGSLYMTWDHTREQMVVNASSTTELNGDDPQTLFDFLAYAMTDCVARGSTEYMLILSSHGSGMFGFGGDENVARRRRLAQANQNIVNAVQSALGAVEGAPAKLDVLGFDACLMQAVDALDEYHNITKYYLASEAVEPGHGWAYGFLEPAATALEYATNFHDNFLQQTQGSDVHMTPKTMAIVDADLFIPFLNAWDALFSQLSIEIANDKNVHTIMQRSRLNTLAFMGATDTSDTNTPSAMDIGSFFETFRTLCSIDPNSEVETLMAAAETAYTAMFVSRGNGPGTPPATGMHILWPQRQVYDRYDLSVIIESDSLAATGDAPNWINFLMTFYQAAAPEAVSDNSVCLQSIISDLEATADGSLLLNPEVVGTDSGVAASSALAIGTDEIYVNYGIDITFLMEGRLRHLKETIPSTASANRQTINHPLKPRWENAQRRLQTETGDYFILFGGDVLGAFEGPEFVATWDKNFYLLGNGDSAEQVYATDGESGLKSIPVMYFASSNPITADSIPLGTTIEQAASLGGIFGFLTVSLTDAVESVISNYALYTFDATTGALSETPASAGGQITPVLFSELVIGDLLVTELVGGFGSTIFPWGADSDISVVVVDAITWISQFDGLDSVVVDMTAYDNDVQDGVDFFSASVTSSELGGSTAGPPTAETPSAGPPSASPPTADAPAAGPPTDEPPTGDGPAAEPTSGSYGSRVMLWTASVFILAVTLVLF
;
A
#
# COMPACT_ATOMS: atom_id res chain seq x y z
N MET A 1 78.02 -51.33 -35.90
CA MET A 1 77.71 -49.93 -35.54
C MET A 1 76.20 -49.88 -35.26
N LYS A 2 75.77 -50.12 -34.01
CA LYS A 2 75.41 -49.12 -32.98
C LYS A 2 74.39 -48.08 -33.50
N LEU A 3 73.18 -47.87 -32.96
CA LEU A 3 72.46 -48.44 -31.81
C LEU A 3 70.98 -47.94 -31.86
N PHE A 4 70.00 -48.86 -31.74
CA PHE A 4 68.66 -48.81 -31.07
C PHE A 4 67.59 -47.79 -31.53
N GLY A 5 66.28 -48.12 -31.59
CA GLY A 5 65.53 -49.27 -31.07
C GLY A 5 64.50 -48.81 -30.02
N VAL A 6 63.21 -48.96 -30.36
CA VAL A 6 62.01 -48.49 -29.64
C VAL A 6 61.78 -49.19 -28.29
N SER A 7 61.16 -48.45 -27.36
CA SER A 7 60.29 -48.88 -26.25
C SER A 7 60.86 -49.07 -24.84
N SER A 8 60.16 -48.42 -23.90
CA SER A 8 59.79 -48.87 -22.55
C SER A 8 60.55 -48.31 -21.33
N ILE A 9 59.73 -47.75 -20.41
CA ILE A 9 59.88 -47.65 -18.94
C ILE A 9 60.74 -46.51 -18.37
N LEU A 10 60.06 -45.52 -17.77
CA LEU A 10 60.39 -44.74 -16.54
C LEU A 10 59.23 -43.73 -16.31
N THR A 11 58.10 -44.11 -15.70
CA THR A 11 57.80 -43.99 -14.25
C THR A 11 58.60 -42.92 -13.50
N SER A 12 57.99 -41.73 -13.32
CA SER A 12 57.90 -40.98 -12.06
C SER A 12 57.60 -39.51 -12.36
N PHE A 13 56.35 -39.10 -12.20
CA PHE A 13 55.89 -37.81 -11.64
C PHE A 13 54.35 -37.84 -11.69
N ALA A 14 53.76 -38.61 -10.79
CA ALA A 14 52.34 -38.54 -10.48
C ALA A 14 52.23 -38.43 -8.97
N LEU A 15 52.12 -37.19 -8.47
CA LEU A 15 51.62 -36.91 -7.13
C LEU A 15 51.18 -35.44 -7.05
N GLN A 16 49.93 -35.28 -6.60
CA GLN A 16 49.28 -34.08 -6.09
C GLN A 16 48.70 -33.09 -7.12
N SER A 17 47.53 -33.48 -7.62
CA SER A 17 46.41 -32.55 -7.76
C SER A 17 45.20 -33.25 -7.14
N ILE A 18 45.12 -33.20 -5.81
CA ILE A 18 43.87 -33.50 -5.12
C ILE A 18 42.96 -32.34 -5.51
N TRP A 19 42.08 -32.59 -6.46
CA TRP A 19 40.89 -31.76 -6.63
C TRP A 19 40.12 -31.88 -5.32
N LEU A 20 40.03 -30.79 -4.57
CA LEU A 20 38.93 -30.63 -3.63
C LEU A 20 37.70 -30.50 -4.54
N GLU A 21 37.08 -31.63 -4.86
CA GLU A 21 35.71 -31.65 -5.30
C GLU A 21 34.93 -31.21 -4.06
N VAL A 22 34.57 -29.92 -3.99
CA VAL A 22 33.59 -29.47 -3.00
C VAL A 22 32.37 -30.33 -3.30
N ALA A 23 32.02 -31.24 -2.39
CA ALA A 23 30.84 -32.06 -2.56
C ALA A 23 29.66 -31.09 -2.73
N LYS A 24 28.99 -31.12 -3.89
CA LYS A 24 27.73 -30.40 -4.08
C LYS A 24 26.78 -30.84 -2.96
N ALA A 25 26.16 -29.91 -2.25
CA ALA A 25 25.13 -30.25 -1.28
C ALA A 25 23.96 -30.92 -2.03
N ASN A 26 23.29 -31.87 -1.39
CA ASN A 26 22.04 -32.40 -1.88
C ASN A 26 20.92 -31.64 -1.16
N VAL A 27 20.19 -30.80 -1.88
CA VAL A 27 19.18 -29.90 -1.32
C VAL A 27 17.83 -30.61 -1.34
N CYS A 28 17.13 -30.59 -0.21
CA CYS A 28 15.73 -30.98 -0.11
C CYS A 28 14.87 -29.71 -0.09
N MET A 29 14.12 -29.46 -1.15
CA MET A 29 13.16 -28.36 -1.24
C MET A 29 11.75 -28.89 -1.00
N MET A 30 11.12 -28.42 0.07
CA MET A 30 9.74 -28.73 0.44
C MET A 30 8.90 -27.47 0.18
N LEU A 31 7.95 -27.56 -0.72
CA LEU A 31 7.03 -26.47 -1.06
C LEU A 31 5.64 -26.80 -0.52
N TYR A 32 5.09 -25.94 0.32
CA TYR A 32 3.76 -26.08 0.90
C TYR A 32 2.79 -25.13 0.22
N GLN A 33 2.09 -25.64 -0.80
CA GLN A 33 1.16 -24.88 -1.62
C GLN A 33 -0.27 -25.06 -1.08
N MET A 34 -0.70 -24.10 -0.25
CA MET A 34 -2.08 -24.05 0.23
C MET A 34 -2.91 -23.24 -0.77
N ALA A 35 -3.50 -23.95 -1.72
CA ALA A 35 -4.29 -23.38 -2.81
C ALA A 35 -5.80 -23.47 -2.56
N ASP A 36 -6.22 -23.87 -1.37
CA ASP A 36 -7.62 -23.91 -0.95
C ASP A 36 -8.10 -22.51 -0.51
N ASN A 37 -8.05 -21.55 -1.44
CA ASN A 37 -8.56 -20.19 -1.32
C ASN A 37 -8.63 -19.49 -2.69
N ASP A 38 -8.85 -18.17 -2.70
CA ASP A 38 -8.87 -17.31 -3.89
C ASP A 38 -7.53 -17.26 -4.66
N LEU A 39 -6.43 -17.78 -4.11
CA LEU A 39 -5.14 -17.92 -4.82
C LEU A 39 -5.01 -19.24 -5.60
N GLU A 40 -6.04 -20.12 -5.63
CA GLU A 40 -5.91 -21.43 -6.31
C GLU A 40 -5.39 -21.28 -7.74
N TYR A 41 -5.90 -20.30 -8.48
CA TYR A 41 -5.49 -20.05 -9.85
C TYR A 41 -3.98 -19.83 -9.99
N PHE A 42 -3.41 -18.97 -9.14
CA PHE A 42 -2.00 -18.59 -9.20
C PHE A 42 -1.08 -19.69 -8.69
N ILE A 43 -1.44 -20.36 -7.59
CA ILE A 43 -0.60 -21.43 -7.03
C ILE A 43 -0.53 -22.64 -7.98
N ARG A 44 -1.56 -22.87 -8.81
CA ARG A 44 -1.50 -23.85 -9.91
C ARG A 44 -0.55 -23.43 -11.01
N GLN A 45 -0.51 -22.14 -11.33
CA GLN A 45 0.47 -21.57 -12.26
C GLN A 45 1.89 -21.79 -11.70
N ASP A 46 2.14 -21.49 -10.43
CA ASP A 46 3.45 -21.69 -9.79
C ASP A 46 3.90 -23.15 -9.80
N ASN A 47 2.98 -24.08 -9.54
CA ASN A 47 3.28 -25.51 -9.65
C ASN A 47 3.68 -25.89 -11.09
N ASN A 48 2.99 -25.38 -12.11
CA ASN A 48 3.34 -25.62 -13.51
C ASN A 48 4.70 -24.99 -13.86
N GLU A 49 4.95 -23.78 -13.40
CA GLU A 49 6.20 -23.07 -13.59
C GLU A 49 7.38 -23.83 -12.97
N LEU A 50 7.23 -24.31 -11.72
CA LEU A 50 8.22 -25.14 -11.03
C LEU A 50 8.54 -26.42 -11.81
N ILE A 51 7.52 -27.12 -12.34
CA ILE A 51 7.68 -28.31 -13.18
C ILE A 51 8.50 -28.02 -14.44
N ASN A 52 8.37 -26.81 -14.99
CA ASN A 52 9.07 -26.38 -16.19
C ASN A 52 10.44 -25.74 -15.94
N SER A 53 10.81 -25.50 -14.67
CA SER A 53 12.09 -24.91 -14.30
C SER A 53 13.30 -25.78 -14.65
N ALA A 54 14.47 -25.16 -14.80
CA ALA A 54 15.72 -25.88 -15.00
C ALA A 54 16.19 -26.57 -13.71
N ALA A 55 15.95 -25.94 -12.55
CA ALA A 55 16.34 -26.43 -11.23
C ALA A 55 15.77 -27.80 -10.89
N ILE A 56 14.47 -28.05 -11.15
CA ILE A 56 13.83 -29.30 -10.75
C ILE A 56 14.45 -30.54 -11.43
N ARG A 57 15.16 -30.32 -12.56
CA ARG A 57 15.87 -31.36 -13.31
C ARG A 57 17.27 -31.67 -12.75
N GLU A 58 17.79 -30.87 -11.82
CA GLU A 58 19.11 -31.11 -11.21
C GLU A 58 19.04 -32.30 -10.25
N PRO A 59 19.83 -33.37 -10.46
CA PRO A 59 19.74 -34.58 -9.62
C PRO A 59 20.10 -34.37 -8.14
N THR A 60 20.77 -33.26 -7.80
CA THR A 60 21.09 -32.88 -6.43
C THR A 60 20.00 -32.06 -5.76
N LEU A 61 18.88 -31.82 -6.44
CA LEU A 61 17.67 -31.23 -5.87
C LEU A 61 16.59 -32.30 -5.72
N THR A 62 16.20 -32.58 -4.48
CA THR A 62 15.01 -33.37 -4.17
C THR A 62 13.86 -32.41 -3.90
N THR A 63 12.79 -32.49 -4.68
CA THR A 63 11.63 -31.60 -4.54
C THR A 63 10.41 -32.38 -4.04
N TRP A 64 9.78 -31.87 -2.99
CA TRP A 64 8.49 -32.32 -2.47
C TRP A 64 7.50 -31.15 -2.46
N VAL A 65 6.28 -31.41 -2.90
CA VAL A 65 5.21 -30.41 -2.95
C VAL A 65 3.99 -30.96 -2.20
N TYR A 66 3.51 -30.21 -1.21
CA TYR A 66 2.15 -30.33 -0.69
C TYR A 66 1.26 -29.45 -1.55
N PHE A 67 0.15 -29.97 -2.05
CA PHE A 67 -0.83 -29.19 -2.81
C PHE A 67 -2.24 -29.44 -2.29
N ASP A 68 -2.94 -28.36 -1.93
CA ASP A 68 -4.32 -28.39 -1.45
C ASP A 68 -5.26 -27.64 -2.38
N SER A 69 -6.22 -28.31 -2.99
CA SER A 69 -7.06 -27.71 -4.03
C SER A 69 -8.40 -27.27 -3.46
N ARG A 70 -8.84 -26.04 -3.80
CA ARG A 70 -10.18 -25.52 -3.43
C ARG A 70 -11.32 -26.42 -3.89
N ASN A 71 -12.33 -26.64 -3.04
CA ASN A 71 -13.48 -27.49 -3.36
C ASN A 71 -14.79 -27.05 -2.66
N TYR A 72 -15.24 -25.83 -2.93
CA TYR A 72 -16.46 -25.30 -2.30
C TYR A 72 -17.78 -25.82 -2.89
N GLY A 73 -17.72 -26.52 -4.02
CA GLY A 73 -18.89 -26.90 -4.80
C GLY A 73 -19.61 -25.70 -5.44
N THR A 74 -18.89 -24.60 -5.71
CA THR A 74 -19.43 -23.38 -6.33
C THR A 74 -19.10 -23.29 -7.81
N ALA A 75 -19.69 -22.32 -8.51
CA ALA A 75 -19.34 -22.06 -9.91
C ALA A 75 -17.95 -21.42 -10.09
N GLU A 76 -17.31 -20.99 -8.99
CA GLU A 76 -15.99 -20.36 -8.96
C GLU A 76 -14.85 -21.39 -8.85
N ASP A 77 -15.16 -22.64 -8.47
CA ASP A 77 -14.14 -23.68 -8.33
C ASP A 77 -13.54 -24.07 -9.69
N ILE A 78 -12.20 -24.14 -9.74
CA ILE A 78 -11.49 -24.66 -10.90
C ILE A 78 -11.77 -26.15 -11.00
N THR A 79 -12.30 -26.64 -12.13
CA THR A 79 -12.64 -28.07 -12.31
C THR A 79 -11.56 -28.87 -13.05
N LEU A 80 -10.49 -28.21 -13.50
CA LEU A 80 -9.43 -28.82 -14.30
C LEU A 80 -8.43 -29.56 -13.39
N PRO A 81 -7.84 -30.69 -13.84
CA PRO A 81 -6.72 -31.33 -13.14
C PRO A 81 -5.46 -30.44 -13.14
N LEU A 82 -4.51 -30.73 -12.24
CA LEU A 82 -3.19 -30.08 -12.27
C LEU A 82 -2.47 -30.45 -13.56
N GLU A 83 -1.91 -29.44 -14.24
CA GLU A 83 -1.19 -29.63 -15.50
C GLU A 83 0.18 -30.26 -15.23
N ASP A 84 0.60 -31.17 -16.13
CA ASP A 84 1.87 -31.90 -16.06
C ASP A 84 2.16 -32.65 -14.74
N VAL A 85 1.09 -32.99 -14.01
CA VAL A 85 1.14 -33.87 -12.84
C VAL A 85 0.62 -35.27 -13.19
N PHE A 86 1.32 -36.30 -12.70
CA PHE A 86 1.09 -37.69 -13.05
C PHE A 86 0.73 -38.54 -11.83
N ALA A 87 -0.16 -39.52 -12.04
CA ALA A 87 -0.46 -40.55 -11.06
C ALA A 87 0.76 -41.51 -10.87
N PRO A 88 0.81 -42.32 -9.78
CA PRO A 88 1.89 -43.25 -9.53
C PRO A 88 2.21 -44.24 -10.68
N ASP A 89 1.22 -44.52 -11.52
CA ASP A 89 1.34 -45.41 -12.69
C ASP A 89 1.93 -44.72 -13.95
N GLY A 90 2.19 -43.41 -13.87
CA GLY A 90 2.78 -42.59 -14.94
C GLY A 90 1.76 -42.02 -15.92
N THR A 91 0.45 -42.12 -15.64
CA THR A 91 -0.59 -41.47 -16.44
C THR A 91 -0.87 -40.04 -15.95
N PRO A 92 -1.14 -39.06 -16.84
CA PRO A 92 -1.58 -37.74 -16.41
C PRO A 92 -2.86 -37.81 -15.58
N LEU A 93 -3.04 -36.88 -14.65
CA LEU A 93 -4.29 -36.79 -13.89
C LEU A 93 -5.49 -36.56 -14.83
N ALA A 94 -6.49 -37.45 -14.74
CA ALA A 94 -7.66 -37.41 -15.62
C ALA A 94 -8.76 -36.45 -15.14
N GLU A 95 -8.77 -36.13 -13.84
CA GLU A 95 -9.75 -35.29 -13.16
C GLU A 95 -9.05 -34.51 -12.04
N LYS A 96 -9.66 -33.39 -11.61
CA LYS A 96 -9.19 -32.67 -10.42
C LYS A 96 -9.27 -33.60 -9.22
N LEU A 97 -8.17 -33.68 -8.47
CA LEU A 97 -8.15 -34.34 -7.17
C LEU A 97 -8.48 -33.28 -6.13
N GLU A 98 -9.66 -33.43 -5.51
CA GLU A 98 -10.22 -32.49 -4.54
C GLU A 98 -9.67 -32.63 -3.12
N GLY A 99 -8.67 -33.48 -2.90
CA GLY A 99 -8.02 -33.65 -1.60
C GLY A 99 -6.54 -33.36 -1.69
N SER A 100 -5.89 -33.23 -0.53
CA SER A 100 -4.50 -32.78 -0.47
C SER A 100 -3.53 -33.83 -1.01
N LEU A 101 -2.52 -33.36 -1.75
CA LEU A 101 -1.57 -34.17 -2.52
C LEU A 101 -0.15 -34.00 -2.00
N TYR A 102 0.58 -35.11 -1.87
CA TYR A 102 2.03 -35.09 -1.69
C TYR A 102 2.68 -35.53 -3.00
N MET A 103 3.38 -34.61 -3.65
CA MET A 103 3.99 -34.81 -4.95
C MET A 103 5.50 -34.72 -4.86
N THR A 104 6.20 -35.47 -5.70
CA THR A 104 7.66 -35.38 -5.83
C THR A 104 8.09 -35.45 -7.28
N TRP A 105 9.19 -34.79 -7.61
CA TRP A 105 9.80 -34.91 -8.92
C TRP A 105 10.55 -36.24 -9.05
N ASP A 106 10.10 -37.09 -9.98
CA ASP A 106 10.78 -38.32 -10.35
C ASP A 106 11.79 -38.04 -11.46
N HIS A 107 13.06 -37.87 -11.08
CA HIS A 107 14.20 -37.68 -11.98
C HIS A 107 14.37 -38.77 -13.04
N THR A 108 13.88 -39.99 -12.81
CA THR A 108 13.99 -41.07 -13.80
C THR A 108 12.95 -40.91 -14.90
N ARG A 109 11.77 -40.40 -14.54
CA ARG A 109 10.65 -40.19 -15.47
C ARG A 109 10.60 -38.78 -16.05
N GLU A 110 11.30 -37.83 -15.42
CA GLU A 110 11.17 -36.39 -15.65
C GLU A 110 9.70 -35.93 -15.53
N GLN A 111 9.06 -36.34 -14.43
CA GLN A 111 7.65 -36.08 -14.16
C GLN A 111 7.42 -35.70 -12.69
N MET A 112 6.49 -34.79 -12.43
CA MET A 112 5.92 -34.58 -11.10
C MET A 112 4.90 -35.69 -10.84
N VAL A 113 5.13 -36.50 -9.79
CA VAL A 113 4.31 -37.68 -9.50
C VAL A 113 3.62 -37.51 -8.15
N VAL A 114 2.33 -37.82 -8.10
CA VAL A 114 1.57 -37.94 -6.85
C VAL A 114 2.01 -39.20 -6.13
N ASN A 115 2.61 -39.05 -4.95
CA ASN A 115 3.11 -40.17 -4.15
C ASN A 115 2.13 -40.58 -3.04
N ALA A 116 1.43 -39.62 -2.48
CA ALA A 116 0.33 -39.84 -1.55
C ALA A 116 -0.77 -38.81 -1.84
N SER A 117 -2.00 -39.20 -1.58
CA SER A 117 -3.14 -38.29 -1.62
C SER A 117 -4.12 -38.64 -0.51
N SER A 118 -4.78 -37.62 0.00
CA SER A 118 -5.96 -37.79 0.82
C SER A 118 -7.20 -37.81 -0.07
N THR A 119 -8.13 -38.73 0.18
CA THR A 119 -9.44 -38.73 -0.51
C THR A 119 -10.44 -37.79 0.16
N THR A 120 -10.07 -37.21 1.30
CA THR A 120 -10.80 -36.14 1.98
C THR A 120 -9.94 -34.88 1.96
N GLU A 121 -10.54 -33.74 1.70
CA GLU A 121 -9.89 -32.44 1.91
C GLU A 121 -9.36 -32.35 3.35
N LEU A 122 -8.14 -31.81 3.49
CA LEU A 122 -7.48 -31.57 4.77
C LEU A 122 -7.34 -30.08 4.94
N ASN A 123 -7.56 -29.62 6.18
CA ASN A 123 -7.31 -28.22 6.51
C ASN A 123 -5.81 -27.91 6.40
N GLY A 124 -5.43 -27.13 5.39
CA GLY A 124 -4.08 -26.64 5.16
C GLY A 124 -3.56 -25.71 6.27
N ASP A 125 -4.45 -25.08 7.03
CA ASP A 125 -4.12 -24.29 8.23
C ASP A 125 -4.00 -25.12 9.52
N ASP A 126 -4.22 -26.44 9.47
CA ASP A 126 -3.98 -27.31 10.62
C ASP A 126 -2.46 -27.58 10.75
N PRO A 127 -1.83 -27.23 11.89
CA PRO A 127 -0.41 -27.46 12.11
C PRO A 127 -0.02 -28.95 12.01
N GLN A 128 -0.98 -29.85 12.24
CA GLN A 128 -0.78 -31.28 12.04
C GLN A 128 -0.60 -31.64 10.55
N THR A 129 -1.31 -30.97 9.64
CA THR A 129 -1.18 -31.16 8.19
C THR A 129 0.22 -30.79 7.73
N LEU A 130 0.73 -29.63 8.16
CA LEU A 130 2.10 -29.20 7.88
C LEU A 130 3.12 -30.18 8.46
N PHE A 131 2.97 -30.59 9.72
CA PHE A 131 3.85 -31.57 10.35
C PHE A 131 3.88 -32.90 9.57
N ASP A 132 2.71 -33.44 9.19
CA ASP A 132 2.61 -34.73 8.51
C ASP A 132 3.30 -34.71 7.15
N PHE A 133 3.11 -33.61 6.39
CA PHE A 133 3.82 -33.40 5.13
C PHE A 133 5.34 -33.31 5.32
N LEU A 134 5.81 -32.47 6.25
CA LEU A 134 7.24 -32.27 6.48
C LEU A 134 7.90 -33.56 6.96
N ALA A 135 7.29 -34.28 7.90
CA ALA A 135 7.82 -35.56 8.37
C ALA A 135 7.91 -36.60 7.24
N TYR A 136 6.92 -36.63 6.36
CA TYR A 136 6.91 -37.51 5.19
C TYR A 136 8.03 -37.16 4.20
N ALA A 137 8.11 -35.89 3.78
CA ALA A 137 9.12 -35.41 2.82
C ALA A 137 10.55 -35.53 3.38
N MET A 138 10.78 -35.10 4.63
CA MET A 138 12.10 -35.18 5.27
C MET A 138 12.59 -36.61 5.42
N THR A 139 11.70 -37.58 5.69
CA THR A 139 12.10 -39.00 5.78
C THR A 139 12.71 -39.49 4.45
N ASP A 140 12.11 -39.13 3.31
CA ASP A 140 12.65 -39.45 1.99
C ASP A 140 13.94 -38.67 1.69
N CYS A 141 13.98 -37.37 2.01
CA CYS A 141 15.16 -36.53 1.81
C CYS A 141 16.39 -37.04 2.59
N VAL A 142 16.22 -37.40 3.87
CA VAL A 142 17.29 -38.02 4.68
C VAL A 142 17.75 -39.34 4.05
N ALA A 143 16.82 -40.19 3.60
CA ALA A 143 17.16 -41.45 2.96
C ALA A 143 17.94 -41.27 1.64
N ARG A 144 17.70 -40.16 0.93
CA ARG A 144 18.45 -39.76 -0.29
C ARG A 144 19.76 -39.04 0.01
N GLY A 145 20.06 -38.77 1.28
CA GLY A 145 21.29 -38.12 1.71
C GLY A 145 21.30 -36.61 1.48
N SER A 146 20.14 -35.95 1.56
CA SER A 146 20.05 -34.49 1.57
C SER A 146 20.81 -33.91 2.76
N THR A 147 21.59 -32.87 2.51
CA THR A 147 22.46 -32.19 3.48
C THR A 147 21.97 -30.80 3.83
N GLU A 148 21.12 -30.20 2.99
CA GLU A 148 20.50 -28.90 3.23
C GLU A 148 19.00 -28.97 2.95
N TYR A 149 18.22 -28.22 3.73
CA TYR A 149 16.75 -28.31 3.75
C TYR A 149 16.13 -26.91 3.63
N MET A 150 15.29 -26.75 2.61
CA MET A 150 14.54 -25.53 2.34
C MET A 150 13.04 -25.82 2.46
N LEU A 151 12.32 -24.97 3.19
CA LEU A 151 10.87 -24.94 3.20
C LEU A 151 10.39 -23.64 2.57
N ILE A 152 9.46 -23.71 1.64
CA ILE A 152 8.76 -22.55 1.09
C ILE A 152 7.27 -22.72 1.40
N LEU A 153 6.65 -21.70 1.98
CA LEU A 153 5.21 -21.63 2.25
C LEU A 153 4.58 -20.66 1.24
N SER A 154 3.60 -21.13 0.45
CA SER A 154 2.97 -20.37 -0.65
C SER A 154 1.45 -20.32 -0.47
N SER A 155 0.94 -19.12 -0.19
CA SER A 155 -0.48 -18.74 0.03
C SER A 155 -0.55 -17.27 0.48
N HIS A 156 -1.65 -16.84 1.11
CA HIS A 156 -1.67 -15.52 1.75
C HIS A 156 -0.72 -15.44 2.95
N GLY A 157 -0.21 -14.24 3.17
CA GLY A 157 0.59 -13.88 4.34
C GLY A 157 0.04 -12.63 5.02
N SER A 158 0.37 -12.48 6.29
CA SER A 158 -0.18 -11.42 7.13
C SER A 158 0.83 -10.93 8.18
N GLY A 159 2.13 -11.16 7.93
CA GLY A 159 3.20 -10.87 8.88
C GLY A 159 2.94 -11.53 10.24
N MET A 160 2.64 -10.72 11.25
CA MET A 160 2.39 -11.18 12.62
C MET A 160 1.19 -12.12 12.78
N PHE A 161 0.17 -12.03 11.92
CA PHE A 161 -1.03 -12.86 12.08
C PHE A 161 -0.90 -14.26 11.45
N GLY A 162 0.21 -14.51 10.75
CA GLY A 162 0.51 -15.81 10.19
C GLY A 162 0.33 -15.89 8.69
N PHE A 163 0.05 -17.11 8.25
CA PHE A 163 0.05 -17.55 6.86
C PHE A 163 -1.15 -18.48 6.62
N GLY A 164 -1.63 -18.51 5.38
CA GLY A 164 -2.60 -19.51 4.93
C GLY A 164 -3.96 -18.95 4.55
N GLY A 165 -5.04 -19.48 5.11
CA GLY A 165 -6.42 -19.08 4.77
C GLY A 165 -7.20 -20.14 4.02
N ASP A 166 -7.16 -21.38 4.50
CA ASP A 166 -7.96 -22.49 4.02
C ASP A 166 -9.46 -22.20 4.17
N GLU A 167 -10.14 -22.36 3.04
CA GLU A 167 -11.50 -21.93 2.87
C GLU A 167 -12.54 -23.04 3.16
N ASN A 168 -12.22 -24.33 3.06
CA ASN A 168 -13.22 -25.42 3.00
C ASN A 168 -13.86 -25.84 4.34
N VAL A 169 -13.43 -25.27 5.47
CA VAL A 169 -14.04 -25.58 6.78
C VAL A 169 -15.19 -24.61 7.08
N ALA A 170 -16.38 -25.15 7.43
CA ALA A 170 -17.64 -24.44 7.73
C ALA A 170 -17.62 -23.43 8.91
N ARG A 171 -16.48 -22.85 9.24
CA ARG A 171 -16.32 -21.75 10.17
C ARG A 171 -15.99 -20.50 9.36
N ARG A 172 -16.87 -19.51 9.47
CA ARG A 172 -16.49 -18.12 9.21
C ARG A 172 -15.23 -17.82 10.04
N ARG A 173 -14.04 -17.73 9.44
CA ARG A 173 -12.89 -16.86 9.83
C ARG A 173 -11.52 -17.36 9.35
N ARG A 174 -10.83 -16.44 8.67
CA ARG A 174 -9.43 -15.96 8.84
C ARG A 174 -8.30 -16.92 8.45
N LEU A 175 -7.30 -16.38 7.73
CA LEU A 175 -5.89 -16.80 7.73
C LEU A 175 -5.57 -17.52 9.05
N ALA A 176 -5.53 -18.86 9.04
CA ALA A 176 -5.80 -19.62 10.27
C ALA A 176 -4.55 -20.21 10.92
N GLN A 177 -3.41 -20.27 10.22
CA GLN A 177 -2.18 -20.77 10.82
C GLN A 177 -1.29 -19.64 11.39
N ALA A 178 -1.44 -19.39 12.69
CA ALA A 178 -0.56 -18.51 13.45
C ALA A 178 0.92 -18.93 13.32
N ASN A 179 1.83 -17.95 13.31
CA ASN A 179 3.27 -18.16 13.17
C ASN A 179 3.81 -19.22 14.17
N GLN A 180 3.40 -19.16 15.43
CA GLN A 180 3.89 -20.06 16.47
C GLN A 180 3.49 -21.50 16.21
N ASN A 181 2.34 -21.72 15.56
CA ASN A 181 1.90 -23.04 15.16
C ASN A 181 2.75 -23.61 14.01
N ILE A 182 3.14 -22.77 13.04
CA ILE A 182 4.09 -23.14 11.99
C ILE A 182 5.43 -23.53 12.62
N VAL A 183 5.95 -22.70 13.54
CA VAL A 183 7.18 -22.98 14.29
C VAL A 183 7.11 -24.34 15.00
N ASN A 184 6.00 -24.60 15.70
CA ASN A 184 5.80 -25.85 16.44
C ASN A 184 5.75 -27.07 15.50
N ALA A 185 5.07 -26.95 14.35
CA ALA A 185 4.98 -28.02 13.35
C ALA A 185 6.36 -28.34 12.75
N VAL A 186 7.11 -27.30 12.35
CA VAL A 186 8.46 -27.45 11.79
C VAL A 186 9.42 -28.06 12.81
N GLN A 187 9.48 -27.54 14.05
CA GLN A 187 10.32 -28.10 15.11
C GLN A 187 9.98 -29.56 15.42
N SER A 188 8.68 -29.89 15.43
CA SER A 188 8.22 -31.25 15.66
C SER A 188 8.67 -32.18 14.54
N ALA A 189 8.59 -31.76 13.28
CA ALA A 189 9.04 -32.55 12.14
C ALA A 189 10.57 -32.77 12.15
N LEU A 190 11.35 -31.69 12.37
CA LEU A 190 12.81 -31.75 12.51
C LEU A 190 13.24 -32.68 13.66
N GLY A 191 12.50 -32.68 14.77
CA GLY A 191 12.77 -33.55 15.91
C GLY A 191 12.31 -35.01 15.74
N ALA A 192 11.29 -35.25 14.91
CA ALA A 192 10.71 -36.57 14.69
C ALA A 192 11.49 -37.43 13.68
N VAL A 193 12.15 -36.80 12.70
CA VAL A 193 12.87 -37.50 11.63
C VAL A 193 14.35 -37.66 11.99
N GLU A 194 14.78 -38.90 12.25
CA GLU A 194 16.19 -39.20 12.55
C GLU A 194 17.09 -38.81 11.36
N GLY A 195 18.06 -37.91 11.59
CA GLY A 195 18.97 -37.40 10.57
C GLY A 195 18.57 -36.06 9.95
N ALA A 196 17.40 -35.53 10.29
CA ALA A 196 17.01 -34.16 9.95
C ALA A 196 17.91 -33.13 10.66
N PRO A 197 18.04 -31.90 10.12
CA PRO A 197 18.88 -30.87 10.71
C PRO A 197 18.25 -30.25 11.96
N ALA A 198 19.03 -29.50 12.73
CA ALA A 198 18.51 -28.79 13.91
C ALA A 198 17.65 -27.56 13.56
N LYS A 199 17.95 -26.92 12.43
CA LYS A 199 17.23 -25.81 11.81
C LYS A 199 17.13 -26.09 10.30
N LEU A 200 16.12 -25.56 9.64
CA LEU A 200 16.11 -25.42 8.19
C LEU A 200 17.29 -24.55 7.75
N ASP A 201 17.81 -24.80 6.56
CA ASP A 201 18.79 -23.90 5.95
C ASP A 201 18.10 -22.65 5.42
N VAL A 202 16.93 -22.80 4.80
CA VAL A 202 16.10 -21.68 4.34
C VAL A 202 14.65 -21.92 4.71
N LEU A 203 14.00 -20.88 5.22
CA LEU A 203 12.55 -20.76 5.29
C LEU A 203 12.14 -19.59 4.40
N GLY A 204 11.31 -19.86 3.41
CA GLY A 204 10.80 -18.89 2.44
C GLY A 204 9.28 -18.72 2.56
N PHE A 205 8.81 -17.51 2.31
CA PHE A 205 7.40 -17.17 2.24
C PHE A 205 7.10 -16.50 0.90
N ASP A 206 6.47 -17.26 0.01
CA ASP A 206 5.82 -16.76 -1.20
C ASP A 206 4.41 -16.30 -0.80
N ALA A 207 4.41 -15.24 0.01
CA ALA A 207 3.28 -14.77 0.78
C ALA A 207 3.51 -13.33 1.26
N CYS A 208 2.45 -12.52 1.22
CA CYS A 208 2.47 -11.11 1.57
C CYS A 208 3.00 -10.82 3.00
N LEU A 209 3.74 -9.72 3.16
CA LEU A 209 4.06 -9.12 4.47
C LEU A 209 4.90 -10.00 5.41
N MET A 210 5.49 -11.09 4.95
CA MET A 210 6.18 -12.02 5.84
C MET A 210 7.58 -11.53 6.25
N GLN A 211 8.15 -10.54 5.58
CA GLN A 211 9.40 -9.89 6.00
C GLN A 211 9.14 -8.83 7.08
N ALA A 212 8.60 -9.32 8.20
CA ALA A 212 8.21 -8.54 9.37
C ALA A 212 9.10 -8.88 10.57
N VAL A 213 9.40 -7.90 11.41
CA VAL A 213 10.10 -8.13 12.70
C VAL A 213 9.35 -9.14 13.56
N ASP A 214 8.03 -8.97 13.71
CA ASP A 214 7.19 -9.84 14.53
C ASP A 214 7.16 -11.29 14.02
N ALA A 215 7.17 -11.49 12.69
CA ALA A 215 7.24 -12.83 12.12
C ALA A 215 8.61 -13.47 12.36
N LEU A 216 9.71 -12.74 12.10
CA LEU A 216 11.05 -13.29 12.26
C LEU A 216 11.43 -13.52 13.74
N ASP A 217 10.85 -12.79 14.69
CA ASP A 217 11.02 -13.09 16.12
C ASP A 217 10.53 -14.50 16.47
N GLU A 218 9.52 -15.00 15.78
CA GLU A 218 9.07 -16.38 15.96
C GLU A 218 9.94 -17.39 15.18
N TYR A 219 10.33 -17.04 13.94
CA TYR A 219 10.98 -17.97 13.01
C TYR A 219 12.51 -18.09 13.16
N HIS A 220 13.21 -17.12 13.76
CA HIS A 220 14.68 -17.08 13.76
C HIS A 220 15.34 -18.32 14.38
N ASN A 221 14.63 -19.01 15.28
CA ASN A 221 15.13 -20.21 15.95
C ASN A 221 14.99 -21.50 15.14
N ILE A 222 14.24 -21.49 14.04
CA ILE A 222 13.98 -22.70 13.23
C ILE A 222 14.63 -22.67 11.84
N THR A 223 15.22 -21.54 11.44
CA THR A 223 15.91 -21.38 10.16
C THR A 223 17.27 -20.71 10.32
N LYS A 224 18.18 -20.89 9.35
CA LYS A 224 19.41 -20.09 9.22
C LYS A 224 19.18 -18.85 8.38
N TYR A 225 18.46 -19.00 7.27
CA TYR A 225 18.11 -17.90 6.38
C TYR A 225 16.60 -17.77 6.23
N TYR A 226 16.12 -16.54 6.21
CA TYR A 226 14.72 -16.19 6.08
C TYR A 226 14.52 -15.37 4.80
N LEU A 227 13.65 -15.83 3.90
CA LEU A 227 13.37 -15.22 2.60
C LEU A 227 11.89 -14.78 2.53
N ALA A 228 11.62 -13.48 2.45
CA ALA A 228 10.26 -12.97 2.35
C ALA A 228 10.21 -11.54 1.79
N SER A 229 8.99 -11.09 1.43
CA SER A 229 8.67 -9.72 1.04
C SER A 229 8.17 -8.87 2.22
N GLU A 230 8.57 -7.60 2.22
CA GLU A 230 8.12 -6.59 3.17
C GLU A 230 6.71 -6.08 2.82
N ALA A 231 6.41 -5.98 1.53
CA ALA A 231 5.12 -5.54 1.01
C ALA A 231 4.22 -6.73 0.64
N VAL A 232 3.00 -6.42 0.20
CA VAL A 232 2.16 -7.37 -0.52
C VAL A 232 2.88 -7.90 -1.76
N GLU A 233 2.69 -9.18 -2.07
CA GLU A 233 3.20 -9.80 -3.29
C GLU A 233 2.08 -9.84 -4.35
N PRO A 234 2.41 -9.77 -5.64
CA PRO A 234 1.41 -9.95 -6.69
C PRO A 234 0.82 -11.36 -6.63
N GLY A 235 -0.44 -11.54 -7.06
CA GLY A 235 -1.13 -12.83 -6.93
C GLY A 235 -0.38 -13.99 -7.57
N HIS A 236 0.36 -13.76 -8.66
CA HIS A 236 1.17 -14.77 -9.35
C HIS A 236 2.44 -15.22 -8.61
N GLY A 237 2.73 -14.70 -7.42
CA GLY A 237 3.84 -15.14 -6.58
C GLY A 237 5.23 -15.04 -7.23
N TRP A 238 6.11 -15.95 -6.82
CA TRP A 238 7.51 -16.01 -7.26
C TRP A 238 7.71 -16.58 -8.68
N ALA A 239 8.84 -16.23 -9.29
CA ALA A 239 9.17 -16.64 -10.65
C ALA A 239 9.76 -18.07 -10.74
N TYR A 240 8.98 -19.09 -10.35
CA TYR A 240 9.42 -20.49 -10.29
C TYR A 240 9.96 -21.01 -11.63
N GLY A 241 9.42 -20.54 -12.76
CA GLY A 241 9.83 -20.97 -14.10
C GLY A 241 11.27 -20.58 -14.45
N PHE A 242 11.83 -19.59 -13.75
CA PHE A 242 13.19 -19.09 -13.93
C PHE A 242 14.18 -19.68 -12.91
N LEU A 243 13.74 -20.64 -12.09
CA LEU A 243 14.58 -21.28 -11.08
C LEU A 243 15.70 -22.09 -11.77
N GLU A 244 16.95 -21.69 -11.53
CA GLU A 244 18.14 -22.32 -12.10
C GLU A 244 18.81 -23.30 -11.12
N PRO A 245 19.50 -24.36 -11.61
CA PRO A 245 20.27 -25.26 -10.76
C PRO A 245 21.29 -24.52 -9.89
N ALA A 246 21.27 -24.81 -8.58
CA ALA A 246 22.16 -24.23 -7.60
C ALA A 246 22.81 -25.31 -6.71
N ALA A 247 23.91 -24.96 -6.03
CA ALA A 247 24.69 -25.89 -5.23
C ALA A 247 24.28 -25.94 -3.75
N THR A 248 23.60 -24.90 -3.24
CA THR A 248 23.16 -24.78 -1.84
C THR A 248 21.73 -24.23 -1.76
N ALA A 249 21.04 -24.44 -0.64
CA ALA A 249 19.73 -23.87 -0.36
C ALA A 249 19.76 -22.33 -0.37
N LEU A 250 20.83 -21.71 0.15
CA LEU A 250 20.99 -20.26 0.10
C LEU A 250 21.12 -19.73 -1.34
N GLU A 251 21.82 -20.45 -2.22
CA GLU A 251 21.89 -20.08 -3.64
C GLU A 251 20.53 -20.23 -4.35
N TYR A 252 19.73 -21.25 -4.01
CA TYR A 252 18.34 -21.34 -4.48
C TYR A 252 17.49 -20.17 -3.96
N ALA A 253 17.62 -19.80 -2.68
CA ALA A 253 16.94 -18.64 -2.11
C ALA A 253 17.35 -17.33 -2.80
N THR A 254 18.64 -17.17 -3.10
CA THR A 254 19.16 -16.02 -3.86
C THR A 254 18.59 -16.00 -5.28
N ASN A 255 18.42 -17.16 -5.92
CA ASN A 255 17.81 -17.25 -7.24
C ASN A 255 16.33 -16.84 -7.22
N PHE A 256 15.55 -17.30 -6.23
CA PHE A 256 14.18 -16.82 -6.01
C PHE A 256 14.13 -15.31 -5.78
N HIS A 257 14.96 -14.80 -4.87
CA HIS A 257 15.08 -13.38 -4.59
C HIS A 257 15.35 -12.55 -5.85
N ASP A 258 16.39 -12.91 -6.60
CA ASP A 258 16.80 -12.15 -7.78
C ASP A 258 15.77 -12.24 -8.91
N ASN A 259 15.20 -13.43 -9.13
CA ASN A 259 14.19 -13.61 -10.17
C ASN A 259 12.88 -12.88 -9.83
N PHE A 260 12.40 -12.93 -8.59
CA PHE A 260 11.19 -12.20 -8.21
C PHE A 260 11.31 -10.70 -8.52
N LEU A 261 12.46 -10.11 -8.18
CA LEU A 261 12.74 -8.68 -8.42
C LEU A 261 12.96 -8.34 -9.90
N GLN A 262 13.52 -9.26 -10.69
CA GLN A 262 13.92 -8.99 -12.09
C GLN A 262 12.87 -9.39 -13.13
N GLN A 263 12.10 -10.45 -12.87
CA GLN A 263 11.16 -10.99 -13.85
C GLN A 263 9.88 -10.15 -13.91
N THR A 264 9.41 -9.94 -15.14
CA THR A 264 8.20 -9.18 -15.45
C THR A 264 7.01 -10.10 -15.63
N GLN A 265 6.83 -11.05 -14.71
CA GLN A 265 5.62 -11.89 -14.68
C GLN A 265 4.40 -11.03 -14.34
N GLY A 266 3.25 -11.45 -14.86
CA GLY A 266 2.04 -10.66 -14.76
C GLY A 266 2.09 -9.43 -15.68
N SER A 267 1.48 -8.34 -15.23
CA SER A 267 1.47 -7.06 -15.92
C SER A 267 2.28 -6.02 -15.14
N ASP A 268 2.57 -4.86 -15.73
CA ASP A 268 3.43 -3.83 -15.09
C ASP A 268 2.94 -3.36 -13.69
N VAL A 269 1.64 -3.43 -13.35
CA VAL A 269 1.15 -3.17 -11.98
C VAL A 269 1.59 -4.19 -10.95
N HIS A 270 1.90 -5.43 -11.37
CA HIS A 270 2.49 -6.43 -10.51
C HIS A 270 3.97 -6.17 -10.24
N MET A 271 4.57 -5.16 -10.88
CA MET A 271 5.98 -4.80 -10.68
C MET A 271 6.21 -3.91 -9.46
N THR A 272 5.15 -3.31 -8.89
CA THR A 272 5.28 -2.39 -7.76
C THR A 272 4.08 -2.49 -6.79
N PRO A 273 4.31 -2.70 -5.48
CA PRO A 273 5.60 -2.95 -4.86
C PRO A 273 6.09 -4.38 -5.11
N LYS A 274 7.39 -4.53 -5.38
CA LYS A 274 8.12 -5.79 -5.33
C LYS A 274 9.32 -5.61 -4.41
N THR A 275 9.22 -6.17 -3.21
CA THR A 275 10.31 -6.17 -2.23
C THR A 275 10.69 -7.61 -1.93
N MET A 276 11.97 -7.89 -1.74
CA MET A 276 12.40 -9.22 -1.31
C MET A 276 13.71 -9.09 -0.55
N ALA A 277 13.84 -9.86 0.52
CA ALA A 277 15.06 -9.89 1.32
C ALA A 277 15.38 -11.28 1.83
N ILE A 278 16.67 -11.54 2.02
CA ILE A 278 17.21 -12.71 2.68
C ILE A 278 17.94 -12.25 3.93
N VAL A 279 17.47 -12.68 5.09
CA VAL A 279 18.06 -12.37 6.40
C VAL A 279 18.79 -13.58 6.96
N ASP A 280 19.99 -13.37 7.50
CA ASP A 280 20.65 -14.29 8.42
C ASP A 280 19.96 -14.21 9.79
N ALA A 281 19.22 -15.28 10.12
CA ALA A 281 18.39 -15.34 11.31
C ALA A 281 19.20 -15.24 12.63
N ASP A 282 20.49 -15.61 12.63
CA ASP A 282 21.33 -15.50 13.83
C ASP A 282 21.76 -14.03 14.08
N LEU A 283 21.67 -13.16 13.07
CA LEU A 283 21.95 -11.72 13.17
C LEU A 283 20.72 -10.86 13.47
N PHE A 284 19.51 -11.44 13.43
CA PHE A 284 18.28 -10.76 13.79
C PHE A 284 18.25 -10.33 15.28
N ILE A 285 18.63 -11.21 16.21
CA ILE A 285 18.61 -10.89 17.65
C ILE A 285 19.56 -9.74 18.03
N PRO A 286 20.80 -9.64 17.51
CA PRO A 286 21.62 -8.45 17.66
C PRO A 286 20.93 -7.16 17.20
N PHE A 287 20.21 -7.19 16.08
CA PHE A 287 19.40 -6.05 15.62
C PHE A 287 18.27 -5.73 16.59
N LEU A 288 17.47 -6.73 16.97
CA LEU A 288 16.31 -6.55 17.84
C LEU A 288 16.70 -5.94 19.20
N ASN A 289 17.81 -6.39 19.80
CA ASN A 289 18.35 -5.79 21.02
C ASN A 289 18.79 -4.33 20.85
N ALA A 290 19.38 -3.99 19.70
CA ALA A 290 19.82 -2.63 19.42
C ALA A 290 18.63 -1.68 19.15
N TRP A 291 17.61 -2.19 18.45
CA TRP A 291 16.32 -1.52 18.26
C TRP A 291 15.64 -1.26 19.61
N ASP A 292 15.54 -2.26 20.47
CA ASP A 292 14.94 -2.13 21.79
C ASP A 292 15.67 -1.09 22.66
N ALA A 293 17.01 -1.10 22.64
CA ALA A 293 17.81 -0.11 23.37
C ALA A 293 17.60 1.32 22.86
N LEU A 294 17.50 1.52 21.54
CA LEU A 294 17.18 2.80 20.93
C LEU A 294 15.82 3.32 21.43
N PHE A 295 14.78 2.48 21.40
CA PHE A 295 13.44 2.89 21.81
C PHE A 295 13.27 3.07 23.31
N SER A 296 14.13 2.45 24.13
CA SER A 296 14.25 2.82 25.54
C SER A 296 14.66 4.29 25.71
N GLN A 297 15.62 4.78 24.92
CA GLN A 297 16.05 6.18 24.99
C GLN A 297 15.04 7.13 24.35
N LEU A 298 14.52 6.80 23.17
CA LEU A 298 13.52 7.64 22.49
C LEU A 298 12.25 7.83 23.35
N SER A 299 11.84 6.80 24.11
CA SER A 299 10.74 6.92 25.08
C SER A 299 10.97 8.02 26.11
N ILE A 300 12.21 8.21 26.56
CA ILE A 300 12.57 9.27 27.51
C ILE A 300 12.48 10.62 26.81
N GLU A 301 12.99 10.73 25.59
CA GLU A 301 13.00 12.01 24.84
C GLU A 301 11.58 12.48 24.50
N ILE A 302 10.72 11.61 23.94
CA ILE A 302 9.35 12.00 23.53
C ILE A 302 8.47 12.41 24.72
N ALA A 303 8.77 11.91 25.92
CA ALA A 303 8.02 12.23 27.13
C ALA A 303 8.45 13.55 27.77
N ASN A 304 9.65 14.07 27.43
CA ASN A 304 10.24 15.23 28.09
C ASN A 304 10.47 16.43 27.15
N ASP A 305 10.42 16.23 25.83
CA ASP A 305 10.69 17.28 24.86
C ASP A 305 9.61 17.36 23.77
N LYS A 306 8.89 18.49 23.75
CA LYS A 306 7.86 18.77 22.74
C LYS A 306 8.40 18.74 21.31
N ASN A 307 9.65 19.16 21.09
CA ASN A 307 10.28 19.17 19.77
C ASN A 307 10.46 17.74 19.26
N VAL A 308 11.03 16.86 20.10
CA VAL A 308 11.24 15.44 19.77
C VAL A 308 9.91 14.70 19.61
N HIS A 309 8.94 14.96 20.48
CA HIS A 309 7.60 14.36 20.40
C HIS A 309 6.95 14.61 19.04
N THR A 310 6.89 15.87 18.62
CA THR A 310 6.24 16.26 17.35
C THR A 310 7.05 15.78 16.15
N ILE A 311 8.38 15.85 16.21
CA ILE A 311 9.25 15.31 15.15
C ILE A 311 9.01 13.81 14.98
N MET A 312 8.81 13.06 16.07
CA MET A 312 8.48 11.63 16.00
C MET A 312 7.15 11.38 15.28
N GLN A 313 6.10 12.15 15.58
CA GLN A 313 4.80 12.07 14.88
C GLN A 313 4.99 12.30 13.37
N ARG A 314 5.65 13.41 13.01
CA ARG A 314 5.94 13.76 11.60
C ARG A 314 6.83 12.72 10.92
N SER A 315 7.84 12.20 11.61
CA SER A 315 8.68 11.11 11.08
C SER A 315 7.84 9.91 10.75
N ARG A 316 6.93 9.49 11.64
CA ARG A 316 6.06 8.37 11.34
C ARG A 316 5.18 8.63 10.11
N LEU A 317 4.68 9.85 9.91
CA LEU A 317 3.89 10.19 8.71
C LEU A 317 4.68 10.13 7.39
N ASN A 318 5.99 10.43 7.41
CA ASN A 318 6.83 10.52 6.20
C ASN A 318 7.76 9.33 6.00
N THR A 319 7.67 8.32 6.86
CA THR A 319 8.41 7.08 6.68
C THR A 319 7.62 6.18 5.75
N LEU A 320 8.33 5.64 4.75
CA LEU A 320 7.80 4.65 3.82
C LEU A 320 7.13 3.52 4.59
N ALA A 321 5.91 3.20 4.20
CA ALA A 321 5.17 2.09 4.78
C ALA A 321 4.35 1.36 3.70
N PHE A 322 4.18 0.07 3.91
CA PHE A 322 3.35 -0.79 3.06
C PHE A 322 2.07 -1.19 3.80
N MET A 323 1.07 -1.58 3.04
CA MET A 323 -0.19 -2.09 3.60
C MET A 323 0.09 -3.24 4.54
N GLY A 324 -0.17 -3.02 5.83
CA GLY A 324 -0.03 -3.99 6.89
C GLY A 324 -1.32 -4.75 7.16
N ALA A 325 -1.22 -5.84 7.90
CA ALA A 325 -2.36 -6.70 8.18
C ALA A 325 -3.40 -6.11 9.16
N THR A 326 -3.05 -5.03 9.87
CA THR A 326 -4.00 -4.24 10.68
C THR A 326 -4.64 -3.11 9.90
N ASP A 327 -4.18 -2.86 8.67
CA ASP A 327 -4.75 -1.83 7.82
C ASP A 327 -6.11 -2.29 7.31
N THR A 328 -6.97 -1.33 7.01
CA THR A 328 -8.29 -1.61 6.48
C THR A 328 -8.51 -0.83 5.20
N SER A 329 -9.68 -1.04 4.58
CA SER A 329 -10.17 -0.28 3.42
C SER A 329 -10.07 1.23 3.53
N ASP A 330 -9.91 1.74 4.73
CA ASP A 330 -9.86 3.15 4.99
C ASP A 330 -8.46 3.64 5.37
N THR A 331 -7.40 2.86 5.18
CA THR A 331 -6.04 3.30 5.53
C THR A 331 -5.35 4.01 4.36
N ASN A 332 -5.07 5.31 4.52
CA ASN A 332 -4.26 6.08 3.55
C ASN A 332 -2.78 6.15 3.93
N THR A 333 -2.46 5.66 5.12
CA THR A 333 -1.13 5.68 5.70
C THR A 333 -0.82 4.32 6.29
N PRO A 334 -0.15 3.45 5.52
CA PRO A 334 -0.04 2.05 5.88
C PRO A 334 0.73 1.77 7.18
N SER A 335 0.43 0.69 7.89
CA SER A 335 1.01 0.37 9.22
C SER A 335 2.27 -0.49 9.20
N ALA A 336 2.61 -1.16 8.10
CA ALA A 336 3.86 -1.91 7.96
C ALA A 336 4.99 -0.94 7.59
N MET A 337 5.60 -0.32 8.61
CA MET A 337 6.59 0.74 8.44
C MET A 337 7.98 0.17 8.13
N ASP A 338 8.62 0.68 7.07
CA ASP A 338 9.98 0.32 6.69
C ASP A 338 11.00 0.88 7.70
N ILE A 339 11.82 -0.02 8.26
CA ILE A 339 12.72 0.28 9.39
C ILE A 339 13.89 1.17 8.96
N GLY A 340 14.48 0.91 7.80
CA GLY A 340 15.62 1.68 7.32
C GLY A 340 15.24 3.10 6.89
N SER A 341 14.08 3.26 6.26
CA SER A 341 13.47 4.56 5.92
C SER A 341 13.20 5.36 7.19
N PHE A 342 12.71 4.74 8.27
CA PHE A 342 12.55 5.42 9.56
C PHE A 342 13.86 6.03 10.05
N PHE A 343 14.96 5.27 10.01
CA PHE A 343 16.28 5.75 10.43
C PHE A 343 16.73 6.99 9.65
N GLU A 344 16.45 7.07 8.35
CA GLU A 344 16.77 8.21 7.51
C GLU A 344 15.81 9.39 7.75
N THR A 345 14.51 9.14 7.75
CA THR A 345 13.46 10.15 7.94
C THR A 345 13.60 10.83 9.30
N PHE A 346 13.74 10.06 10.38
CA PHE A 346 13.89 10.64 11.72
C PHE A 346 15.19 11.43 11.85
N ARG A 347 16.32 10.93 11.32
CA ARG A 347 17.58 11.69 11.32
C ARG A 347 17.48 13.00 10.56
N THR A 348 16.80 12.98 9.42
CA THR A 348 16.63 14.16 8.57
C THR A 348 15.77 15.21 9.24
N LEU A 349 14.60 14.83 9.76
CA LEU A 349 13.68 15.76 10.41
C LEU A 349 14.20 16.25 11.78
N CYS A 350 14.84 15.37 12.56
CA CYS A 350 15.38 15.70 13.87
C CYS A 350 16.68 16.51 13.78
N SER A 351 17.51 16.25 12.76
CA SER A 351 18.92 16.65 12.74
C SER A 351 19.57 16.26 14.07
N ILE A 352 19.61 14.95 14.35
CA ILE A 352 20.00 14.42 15.67
C ILE A 352 21.39 14.95 16.07
N ASP A 353 21.56 15.39 17.33
CA ASP A 353 22.87 15.77 17.85
C ASP A 353 23.83 14.57 17.72
N PRO A 354 24.93 14.71 16.95
CA PRO A 354 25.87 13.61 16.72
C PRO A 354 26.58 13.11 17.98
N ASN A 355 26.49 13.84 19.10
CA ASN A 355 27.06 13.44 20.39
C ASN A 355 26.02 12.87 21.36
N SER A 356 24.75 12.79 20.96
CA SER A 356 23.67 12.25 21.79
C SER A 356 23.76 10.73 21.93
N GLU A 357 23.17 10.23 23.01
CA GLU A 357 22.95 8.78 23.19
C GLU A 357 22.00 8.23 22.13
N VAL A 358 21.00 9.03 21.70
CA VAL A 358 20.08 8.68 20.60
C VAL A 358 20.84 8.38 19.32
N GLU A 359 21.74 9.25 18.85
CA GLU A 359 22.50 8.97 17.62
C GLU A 359 23.41 7.74 17.78
N THR A 360 24.00 7.56 18.95
CA THR A 360 24.84 6.38 19.23
C THR A 360 24.03 5.07 19.11
N LEU A 361 22.82 5.05 19.69
CA LEU A 361 21.92 3.90 19.64
C LEU A 361 21.32 3.71 18.24
N MET A 362 20.98 4.80 17.56
CA MET A 362 20.46 4.81 16.20
C MET A 362 21.47 4.20 15.23
N ALA A 363 22.74 4.64 15.29
CA ALA A 363 23.81 4.09 14.47
C ALA A 363 24.09 2.61 14.77
N ALA A 364 23.97 2.18 16.03
CA ALA A 364 24.11 0.78 16.42
C ALA A 364 22.97 -0.09 15.86
N ALA A 365 21.72 0.37 15.97
CA ALA A 365 20.54 -0.29 15.43
C ALA A 365 20.61 -0.40 13.90
N GLU A 366 20.94 0.69 13.20
CA GLU A 366 21.08 0.70 11.74
C GLU A 366 22.22 -0.19 11.25
N THR A 367 23.35 -0.23 11.97
CA THR A 367 24.47 -1.11 11.65
C THR A 367 24.07 -2.58 11.78
N ALA A 368 23.37 -2.94 12.88
CA ALA A 368 22.90 -4.30 13.09
C ALA A 368 21.81 -4.69 12.08
N TYR A 369 20.89 -3.77 11.79
CA TYR A 369 19.86 -3.91 10.76
C TYR A 369 20.48 -4.20 9.39
N THR A 370 21.48 -3.42 8.97
CA THR A 370 22.15 -3.64 7.69
C THR A 370 22.94 -4.95 7.67
N ALA A 371 23.54 -5.33 8.80
CA ALA A 371 24.37 -6.53 8.90
C ALA A 371 23.58 -7.85 8.78
N MET A 372 22.28 -7.86 9.14
CA MET A 372 21.48 -9.08 9.10
C MET A 372 21.10 -9.51 7.68
N PHE A 373 21.16 -8.62 6.69
CA PHE A 373 20.80 -8.94 5.32
C PHE A 373 21.93 -9.64 4.57
N VAL A 374 21.65 -10.83 4.04
CA VAL A 374 22.47 -11.49 3.03
C VAL A 374 22.24 -10.83 1.67
N SER A 375 20.97 -10.58 1.35
CA SER A 375 20.52 -9.87 0.15
C SER A 375 19.23 -9.13 0.46
N ARG A 376 18.97 -8.04 -0.27
CA ARG A 376 17.71 -7.32 -0.27
C ARG A 376 17.61 -6.48 -1.54
N GLY A 377 16.40 -6.26 -2.03
CA GLY A 377 16.21 -5.42 -3.19
C GLY A 377 14.76 -5.05 -3.47
N ASN A 378 14.63 -4.14 -4.43
CA ASN A 378 13.38 -3.54 -4.88
C ASN A 378 13.23 -3.77 -6.38
N GLY A 379 12.04 -4.18 -6.80
CA GLY A 379 11.70 -4.32 -8.21
C GLY A 379 11.53 -2.94 -8.89
N PRO A 380 11.49 -2.90 -10.23
CA PRO A 380 11.25 -1.66 -10.97
C PRO A 380 9.99 -0.93 -10.50
N GLY A 381 10.09 0.38 -10.25
CA GLY A 381 8.98 1.23 -9.80
C GLY A 381 8.73 1.20 -8.28
N THR A 382 9.26 0.21 -7.56
CA THR A 382 9.08 0.11 -6.11
C THR A 382 9.84 1.22 -5.38
N PRO A 383 9.22 1.86 -4.36
CA PRO A 383 9.94 2.79 -3.49
C PRO A 383 11.21 2.15 -2.93
N PRO A 384 12.20 2.94 -2.47
CA PRO A 384 13.47 2.40 -1.96
C PRO A 384 13.31 1.74 -0.58
N ALA A 385 12.53 0.65 -0.51
CA ALA A 385 12.37 -0.17 0.68
C ALA A 385 13.72 -0.76 1.09
N THR A 386 13.86 -1.00 2.38
CA THR A 386 15.11 -1.41 3.00
C THR A 386 15.08 -2.86 3.47
N GLY A 387 13.94 -3.55 3.30
CA GLY A 387 13.85 -5.00 3.28
C GLY A 387 13.32 -5.62 4.58
N MET A 388 12.73 -4.84 5.48
CA MET A 388 11.98 -5.36 6.63
C MET A 388 11.13 -4.26 7.26
N HIS A 389 9.87 -4.60 7.51
CA HIS A 389 8.94 -3.72 8.20
C HIS A 389 8.75 -4.12 9.67
N ILE A 390 8.21 -3.17 10.43
CA ILE A 390 7.67 -3.40 11.77
C ILE A 390 6.27 -2.78 11.87
N LEU A 391 5.37 -3.40 12.62
CA LEU A 391 4.04 -2.84 12.83
C LEU A 391 4.15 -1.54 13.65
N TRP A 392 3.85 -0.41 13.02
CA TRP A 392 3.71 0.89 13.68
C TRP A 392 2.52 1.63 13.07
N PRO A 393 1.27 1.40 13.50
CA PRO A 393 0.11 2.11 12.98
C PRO A 393 0.17 3.61 13.32
N GLN A 394 -0.48 4.46 12.53
CA GLN A 394 -0.68 5.85 12.96
C GLN A 394 -1.72 5.93 14.09
N ARG A 395 -1.69 7.02 14.87
CA ARG A 395 -2.54 7.18 16.05
C ARG A 395 -4.02 7.02 15.75
N GLN A 396 -4.49 7.54 14.61
CA GLN A 396 -5.87 7.39 14.17
C GLN A 396 -6.28 5.93 13.91
N VAL A 397 -5.39 5.14 13.30
CA VAL A 397 -5.60 3.70 13.05
C VAL A 397 -5.59 2.95 14.38
N TYR A 398 -4.65 3.29 15.27
CA TYR A 398 -4.55 2.72 16.62
C TYR A 398 -5.82 2.93 17.46
N ASP A 399 -6.29 4.18 17.56
CA ASP A 399 -7.45 4.55 18.38
C ASP A 399 -8.76 3.97 17.84
N ARG A 400 -8.92 3.94 16.51
CA ARG A 400 -10.16 3.48 15.87
C ARG A 400 -10.41 1.99 16.05
N TYR A 401 -9.35 1.20 15.91
CA TYR A 401 -9.45 -0.26 15.94
C TYR A 401 -9.14 -0.85 17.32
N ASP A 402 -8.92 0.01 18.32
CA ASP A 402 -8.51 -0.39 19.67
C ASP A 402 -7.36 -1.40 19.61
N LEU A 403 -6.30 -1.03 18.87
CA LEU A 403 -5.13 -1.88 18.66
C LEU A 403 -4.33 -2.11 19.95
N SER A 404 -4.75 -1.50 21.07
CA SER A 404 -4.31 -1.85 22.43
C SER A 404 -4.34 -3.36 22.65
N VAL A 405 -5.36 -4.07 22.17
CA VAL A 405 -5.46 -5.52 22.37
C VAL A 405 -4.33 -6.27 21.65
N ILE A 406 -3.97 -5.84 20.43
CA ILE A 406 -2.91 -6.46 19.63
C ILE A 406 -1.52 -6.10 20.18
N ILE A 407 -1.31 -4.84 20.55
CA ILE A 407 0.00 -4.32 21.01
C ILE A 407 0.26 -4.63 22.49
N GLU A 408 -0.77 -4.66 23.35
CA GLU A 408 -0.65 -4.80 24.81
C GLU A 408 -0.94 -6.20 25.33
N SER A 409 -1.81 -6.96 24.66
CA SER A 409 -2.44 -8.14 25.27
C SER A 409 -2.25 -9.45 24.51
N ASP A 410 -1.88 -9.39 23.23
CA ASP A 410 -1.75 -10.59 22.39
C ASP A 410 -0.32 -11.11 22.32
N SER A 411 -0.17 -12.43 22.29
CA SER A 411 1.13 -13.11 22.12
C SER A 411 1.60 -13.12 20.66
N LEU A 412 0.85 -12.48 19.75
CA LEU A 412 1.07 -12.49 18.30
C LEU A 412 1.96 -11.34 17.82
N ALA A 413 2.02 -10.23 18.55
CA ALA A 413 2.97 -9.15 18.31
C ALA A 413 4.32 -9.46 18.97
N ALA A 414 4.75 -10.74 18.96
CA ALA A 414 5.92 -11.17 19.71
C ALA A 414 7.14 -10.40 19.21
N THR A 415 7.46 -9.35 19.94
CA THR A 415 8.82 -8.95 20.24
C THR A 415 8.98 -9.13 21.73
N GLY A 416 8.75 -10.35 22.23
CA GLY A 416 8.97 -10.68 23.65
C GLY A 416 10.39 -10.30 24.10
N ASP A 417 11.30 -10.19 23.13
CA ASP A 417 12.68 -9.79 23.23
C ASP A 417 12.95 -8.28 22.94
N ALA A 418 11.91 -7.45 22.68
CA ALA A 418 11.96 -5.98 22.60
C ALA A 418 10.89 -5.25 23.45
N PRO A 419 10.92 -5.37 24.78
CA PRO A 419 9.91 -4.78 25.67
C PRO A 419 9.88 -3.24 25.69
N ASN A 420 10.98 -2.56 25.40
CA ASN A 420 11.03 -1.09 25.34
C ASN A 420 10.40 -0.55 24.06
N TRP A 421 10.42 -1.30 22.95
CA TRP A 421 9.64 -0.96 21.76
C TRP A 421 8.14 -0.96 22.06
N ILE A 422 7.64 -1.99 22.73
CA ILE A 422 6.23 -2.04 23.13
C ILE A 422 5.89 -0.91 24.11
N ASN A 423 6.74 -0.65 25.11
CA ASN A 423 6.55 0.48 26.03
C ASN A 423 6.58 1.84 25.32
N PHE A 424 7.41 1.98 24.29
CA PHE A 424 7.46 3.16 23.46
C PHE A 424 6.15 3.37 22.72
N LEU A 425 5.64 2.36 22.00
CA LEU A 425 4.35 2.45 21.29
C LEU A 425 3.23 2.85 22.23
N MET A 426 3.18 2.24 23.41
CA MET A 426 2.23 2.57 24.46
C MET A 426 2.31 4.02 24.91
N THR A 427 3.53 4.51 25.11
CA THR A 427 3.77 5.91 25.46
C THR A 427 3.38 6.84 24.31
N PHE A 428 3.76 6.50 23.08
CA PHE A 428 3.54 7.29 21.88
C PHE A 428 2.06 7.53 21.59
N TYR A 429 1.20 6.52 21.73
CA TYR A 429 -0.24 6.68 21.49
C TYR A 429 -0.99 7.33 22.66
N GLN A 430 -0.55 7.12 23.90
CA GLN A 430 -1.23 7.64 25.09
C GLN A 430 -0.74 9.02 25.54
N ALA A 431 0.46 9.44 25.10
CA ALA A 431 1.02 10.72 25.49
C ALA A 431 0.31 11.87 24.78
N ALA A 432 0.17 12.98 25.51
CA ALA A 432 0.03 14.29 24.91
C ALA A 432 1.43 14.92 24.77
N ALA A 433 1.61 15.82 23.81
CA ALA A 433 2.84 16.56 23.66
C ALA A 433 3.24 17.26 24.98
N PRO A 434 4.52 17.18 25.39
CA PRO A 434 5.02 17.91 26.55
C PRO A 434 4.77 19.41 26.47
N GLU A 435 4.64 20.10 27.61
CA GLU A 435 4.35 21.54 27.64
C GLU A 435 5.50 22.40 27.06
N ALA A 436 6.74 21.94 27.15
CA ALA A 436 7.93 22.72 26.81
C ALA A 436 8.85 21.98 25.85
N VAL A 437 9.53 22.76 25.00
CA VAL A 437 10.72 22.30 24.27
C VAL A 437 11.90 22.30 25.23
N SER A 438 12.68 21.22 25.21
CA SER A 438 13.84 21.07 26.09
C SER A 438 14.99 21.98 25.66
N ASP A 439 15.62 22.68 26.62
CA ASP A 439 16.86 23.44 26.40
C ASP A 439 18.04 22.54 25.94
N ASN A 440 17.92 21.22 26.13
CA ASN A 440 18.90 20.22 25.71
C ASN A 440 18.27 19.19 24.74
N SER A 441 17.41 19.64 23.84
CA SER A 441 16.81 18.80 22.79
C SER A 441 17.87 17.99 22.04
N VAL A 442 17.61 16.70 21.85
CA VAL A 442 18.44 15.84 20.99
C VAL A 442 18.22 16.14 19.50
N CYS A 443 17.09 16.74 19.14
CA CYS A 443 16.84 17.25 17.80
C CYS A 443 17.37 18.69 17.67
N LEU A 444 18.35 18.89 16.81
CA LEU A 444 18.94 20.22 16.56
C LEU A 444 18.07 21.07 15.64
N GLN A 445 17.23 20.43 14.81
CA GLN A 445 16.25 21.14 14.01
C GLN A 445 15.10 21.62 14.90
N SER A 446 14.90 22.93 14.94
CA SER A 446 13.70 23.51 15.56
C SER A 446 12.53 23.38 14.59
N ILE A 447 11.39 22.92 15.10
CA ILE A 447 10.11 22.92 14.38
C ILE A 447 9.11 23.96 14.93
N ILE A 448 9.56 24.83 15.84
CA ILE A 448 8.78 26.01 16.24
C ILE A 448 8.83 27.03 15.11
N SER A 449 7.66 27.42 14.61
CA SER A 449 7.55 28.52 13.65
C SER A 449 7.63 29.88 14.35
N ASP A 450 8.34 30.84 13.74
CA ASP A 450 8.35 32.24 14.17
C ASP A 450 6.95 32.89 14.12
N LEU A 451 6.02 32.32 13.35
CA LEU A 451 4.65 32.80 13.19
C LEU A 451 3.71 32.35 14.32
N GLU A 452 4.08 31.30 15.05
CA GLU A 452 3.21 30.63 16.03
C GLU A 452 2.79 31.58 17.17
N ALA A 453 3.69 32.48 17.58
CA ALA A 453 3.43 33.46 18.64
C ALA A 453 2.22 34.39 18.34
N THR A 454 1.80 34.47 17.07
CA THR A 454 0.67 35.29 16.61
C THR A 454 -0.50 34.49 16.06
N ALA A 455 -0.44 33.16 16.12
CA ALA A 455 -1.34 32.26 15.41
C ALA A 455 -2.75 32.08 16.00
N ASP A 456 -3.05 32.66 17.17
CA ASP A 456 -4.34 32.54 17.87
C ASP A 456 -4.94 31.12 17.91
N GLY A 457 -4.07 30.10 18.04
CA GLY A 457 -4.47 28.69 18.10
C GLY A 457 -4.64 27.98 16.74
N SER A 458 -4.35 28.65 15.62
CA SER A 458 -4.25 28.02 14.30
C SER A 458 -3.10 27.02 14.23
N LEU A 459 -3.32 25.93 13.50
CA LEU A 459 -2.31 24.90 13.20
C LEU A 459 -1.60 25.19 11.88
N LEU A 460 -2.33 25.76 10.90
CA LEU A 460 -1.81 26.21 9.62
C LEU A 460 -1.41 27.69 9.73
N LEU A 461 -0.11 27.96 9.67
CA LEU A 461 0.45 29.29 9.82
C LEU A 461 0.82 29.87 8.45
N ASN A 462 0.06 30.88 8.04
CA ASN A 462 0.20 31.52 6.72
C ASN A 462 0.16 30.51 5.56
N PRO A 463 -0.90 29.68 5.47
CA PRO A 463 -1.04 28.73 4.37
C PRO A 463 -1.19 29.45 3.03
N GLU A 464 -0.58 28.87 2.00
CA GLU A 464 -0.55 29.41 0.64
C GLU A 464 -0.71 28.26 -0.36
N VAL A 465 -1.45 28.52 -1.45
CA VAL A 465 -1.52 27.62 -2.60
C VAL A 465 -1.13 28.42 -3.83
N VAL A 466 -0.09 27.95 -4.53
CA VAL A 466 0.51 28.66 -5.66
C VAL A 466 0.64 27.72 -6.86
N GLY A 467 0.13 28.17 -8.01
CA GLY A 467 0.43 27.54 -9.29
C GLY A 467 1.89 27.76 -9.69
N THR A 468 2.64 26.68 -9.93
CA THR A 468 4.03 26.69 -10.35
C THR A 468 4.19 26.01 -11.72
N ASP A 469 5.37 26.10 -12.32
CA ASP A 469 5.67 25.36 -13.56
C ASP A 469 5.62 23.84 -13.34
N SER A 470 5.94 23.37 -12.13
CA SER A 470 6.02 21.94 -11.77
C SER A 470 4.72 21.37 -11.20
N GLY A 471 3.71 22.19 -10.93
CA GLY A 471 2.51 21.73 -10.24
C GLY A 471 1.71 22.84 -9.59
N VAL A 472 0.87 22.49 -8.62
CA VAL A 472 0.28 23.41 -7.65
C VAL A 472 0.89 23.08 -6.29
N ALA A 473 1.63 24.02 -5.72
CA ALA A 473 2.25 23.85 -4.42
C ALA A 473 1.30 24.37 -3.33
N ALA A 474 0.93 23.51 -2.39
CA ALA A 474 0.27 23.86 -1.15
C ALA A 474 1.32 23.88 -0.05
N SER A 475 1.50 25.01 0.63
CA SER A 475 2.52 25.18 1.65
C SER A 475 1.99 25.92 2.87
N SER A 476 2.51 25.58 4.03
CA SER A 476 2.20 26.29 5.27
C SER A 476 3.36 26.10 6.25
N ALA A 477 3.69 27.15 7.00
CA ALA A 477 4.36 26.94 8.27
C ALA A 477 3.35 26.27 9.22
N LEU A 478 3.84 25.47 10.16
CA LEU A 478 3.00 24.71 11.07
C LEU A 478 3.24 25.14 12.50
N ALA A 479 2.16 25.18 13.29
CA ALA A 479 2.30 25.22 14.74
C ALA A 479 3.00 23.94 15.22
N ILE A 480 3.74 24.02 16.32
CA ILE A 480 4.40 22.84 16.90
C ILE A 480 3.39 21.77 17.35
N GLY A 481 2.14 22.12 17.60
CA GLY A 481 1.08 21.14 17.93
C GLY A 481 0.55 20.37 16.71
N THR A 482 0.96 20.72 15.49
CA THR A 482 0.49 20.03 14.29
C THR A 482 1.20 18.69 14.14
N ASP A 483 0.43 17.62 14.32
CA ASP A 483 0.84 16.23 14.17
C ASP A 483 0.70 15.77 12.73
N GLU A 484 -0.44 16.06 12.10
CA GLU A 484 -0.80 15.55 10.77
C GLU A 484 -1.30 16.64 9.84
N ILE A 485 -1.14 16.40 8.53
CA ILE A 485 -1.63 17.28 7.49
C ILE A 485 -1.95 16.50 6.22
N TYR A 486 -3.10 16.80 5.62
CA TYR A 486 -3.54 16.25 4.34
C TYR A 486 -3.82 17.38 3.36
N VAL A 487 -3.50 17.13 2.09
CA VAL A 487 -3.77 18.05 0.99
C VAL A 487 -4.61 17.35 -0.06
N ASN A 488 -5.82 17.84 -0.28
CA ASN A 488 -6.75 17.34 -1.28
C ASN A 488 -6.90 18.33 -2.43
N TYR A 489 -7.12 17.83 -3.64
CA TYR A 489 -7.44 18.66 -4.79
C TYR A 489 -8.77 18.22 -5.42
N GLY A 490 -9.47 19.17 -6.04
CA GLY A 490 -10.79 18.93 -6.61
C GLY A 490 -11.30 20.08 -7.47
N ILE A 491 -12.60 20.03 -7.75
CA ILE A 491 -13.32 21.06 -8.50
C ILE A 491 -14.57 21.49 -7.76
N ASP A 492 -14.88 22.78 -7.80
CA ASP A 492 -16.13 23.33 -7.27
C ASP A 492 -17.21 23.29 -8.36
N ILE A 493 -18.13 22.35 -8.22
CA ILE A 493 -19.25 22.14 -9.13
C ILE A 493 -20.56 22.66 -8.57
N THR A 494 -20.51 23.61 -7.62
CA THR A 494 -21.70 24.25 -7.02
C THR A 494 -22.64 24.84 -8.06
N PHE A 495 -22.12 25.31 -9.20
CA PHE A 495 -22.95 25.83 -10.31
C PHE A 495 -23.97 24.80 -10.83
N LEU A 496 -23.68 23.50 -10.73
CA LEU A 496 -24.62 22.44 -11.08
C LEU A 496 -25.88 22.49 -10.20
N MET A 497 -25.77 22.97 -8.96
CA MET A 497 -26.87 23.03 -7.98
C MET A 497 -27.88 24.15 -8.26
N GLU A 498 -27.53 25.17 -9.04
CA GLU A 498 -28.38 26.34 -9.31
C GLU A 498 -29.35 26.12 -10.50
N GLY A 499 -29.16 25.05 -11.29
CA GLY A 499 -29.87 24.78 -12.54
C GLY A 499 -30.81 23.56 -12.54
N ARG A 500 -30.71 22.73 -13.60
CA ARG A 500 -31.53 21.51 -13.86
C ARG A 500 -31.49 20.46 -12.74
N LEU A 501 -30.53 20.57 -11.82
CA LEU A 501 -30.28 19.63 -10.74
C LEU A 501 -30.87 20.09 -9.40
N ARG A 502 -31.92 20.94 -9.41
CA ARG A 502 -32.85 21.05 -8.26
C ARG A 502 -33.31 19.68 -7.77
N HIS A 503 -33.37 18.69 -8.67
CA HIS A 503 -33.68 17.30 -8.36
C HIS A 503 -32.58 16.59 -7.55
N LEU A 504 -31.29 16.97 -7.62
CA LEU A 504 -30.26 16.44 -6.70
C LEU A 504 -30.60 16.77 -5.25
N LYS A 505 -31.07 18.01 -4.99
CA LYS A 505 -31.56 18.43 -3.67
C LYS A 505 -32.78 17.65 -3.19
N GLU A 506 -33.47 16.94 -4.08
CA GLU A 506 -34.63 16.10 -3.75
C GLU A 506 -34.25 14.61 -3.64
N THR A 507 -33.37 14.12 -4.52
CA THR A 507 -33.02 12.70 -4.69
C THR A 507 -31.91 12.26 -3.72
N ILE A 508 -30.81 13.01 -3.65
CA ILE A 508 -29.64 12.63 -2.83
C ILE A 508 -30.00 12.57 -1.33
N PRO A 509 -30.75 13.52 -0.74
CA PRO A 509 -31.15 13.40 0.67
C PRO A 509 -32.01 12.16 0.97
N SER A 510 -32.72 11.64 -0.03
CA SER A 510 -33.56 10.43 0.12
C SER A 510 -32.75 9.13 0.00
N THR A 511 -31.66 9.14 -0.78
CA THR A 511 -30.77 7.98 -0.95
C THR A 511 -29.67 7.96 0.12
N ALA A 512 -29.11 9.10 0.51
CA ALA A 512 -28.07 9.22 1.54
C ALA A 512 -28.61 9.18 2.99
N SER A 513 -29.83 8.66 3.22
CA SER A 513 -30.53 8.84 4.50
C SER A 513 -29.84 8.11 5.67
N ALA A 514 -29.16 8.91 6.49
CA ALA A 514 -28.87 8.71 7.91
C ALA A 514 -28.18 7.40 8.30
N ASN A 515 -26.87 7.32 8.05
CA ASN A 515 -25.98 6.67 9.01
C ASN A 515 -24.71 7.51 9.16
N ARG A 516 -24.41 7.91 10.40
CA ARG A 516 -23.27 8.78 10.73
C ARG A 516 -21.95 8.03 10.89
N GLN A 517 -21.91 6.71 10.70
CA GLN A 517 -20.70 5.92 10.87
C GLN A 517 -20.82 4.63 10.09
N THR A 518 -19.79 4.28 9.31
CA THR A 518 -19.14 2.96 9.39
C THR A 518 -17.81 2.89 8.64
N ILE A 519 -17.62 3.57 7.50
CA ILE A 519 -16.29 3.64 6.84
C ILE A 519 -15.73 5.06 6.99
N ASN A 520 -14.64 5.18 7.75
CA ASN A 520 -14.09 6.45 8.18
C ASN A 520 -12.77 6.73 7.45
N HIS A 521 -12.82 6.78 6.11
CA HIS A 521 -11.63 7.06 5.30
C HIS A 521 -10.99 8.41 5.74
N PRO A 522 -9.70 8.47 6.11
CA PRO A 522 -9.00 9.66 6.60
C PRO A 522 -9.11 10.85 5.64
N LEU A 523 -9.14 10.55 4.33
CA LEU A 523 -9.30 11.54 3.26
C LEU A 523 -10.77 11.82 2.92
N LYS A 524 -11.73 11.15 3.59
CA LYS A 524 -13.15 11.48 3.45
C LYS A 524 -13.38 12.84 4.11
N PRO A 525 -13.94 13.81 3.39
CA PRO A 525 -14.28 15.10 3.98
C PRO A 525 -15.16 14.91 5.20
N ARG A 526 -14.72 15.43 6.34
CA ARG A 526 -15.47 15.32 7.59
C ARG A 526 -16.44 16.48 7.74
N TRP A 527 -17.47 16.28 8.57
CA TRP A 527 -18.43 17.33 8.87
C TRP A 527 -17.77 18.58 9.48
N GLU A 528 -16.70 18.39 10.25
CA GLU A 528 -15.92 19.47 10.84
C GLU A 528 -15.25 20.35 9.78
N ASN A 529 -14.74 19.75 8.69
CA ASN A 529 -14.13 20.49 7.57
C ASN A 529 -15.19 21.31 6.83
N ALA A 530 -16.31 20.68 6.51
CA ALA A 530 -17.46 21.33 5.89
C ALA A 530 -17.99 22.50 6.73
N GLN A 531 -18.08 22.31 8.05
CA GLN A 531 -18.47 23.37 8.98
C GLN A 531 -17.50 24.55 8.98
N ARG A 532 -16.19 24.30 8.88
CA ARG A 532 -15.17 25.35 8.83
C ARG A 532 -15.24 26.13 7.52
N ARG A 533 -15.37 25.45 6.39
CA ARG A 533 -15.62 26.11 5.09
C ARG A 533 -16.88 26.97 5.12
N LEU A 534 -17.97 26.48 5.74
CA LEU A 534 -19.22 27.25 5.91
C LEU A 534 -19.08 28.52 6.76
N GLN A 535 -18.00 28.67 7.53
CA GLN A 535 -17.73 29.92 8.26
C GLN A 535 -17.25 31.03 7.31
N THR A 536 -16.61 30.67 6.20
CA THR A 536 -16.11 31.60 5.19
C THR A 536 -17.02 31.70 3.97
N GLU A 537 -17.75 30.62 3.64
CA GLU A 537 -18.65 30.51 2.50
C GLU A 537 -20.09 30.27 2.97
N THR A 538 -21.07 31.00 2.44
CA THR A 538 -22.48 30.82 2.86
C THR A 538 -23.30 30.12 1.79
N GLY A 539 -23.88 28.96 2.10
CA GLY A 539 -24.90 28.34 1.26
C GLY A 539 -24.66 26.85 1.01
N ASP A 540 -25.47 26.28 0.12
CA ASP A 540 -25.25 24.93 -0.40
C ASP A 540 -24.09 24.98 -1.40
N TYR A 541 -23.15 24.04 -1.31
CA TYR A 541 -22.02 23.91 -2.23
C TYR A 541 -21.71 22.45 -2.53
N PHE A 542 -20.91 22.22 -3.58
CA PHE A 542 -20.53 20.89 -4.01
C PHE A 542 -19.09 20.87 -4.54
N ILE A 543 -18.17 20.33 -3.74
CA ILE A 543 -16.82 19.99 -4.18
C ILE A 543 -16.77 18.52 -4.59
N LEU A 544 -16.15 18.24 -5.74
CA LEU A 544 -15.80 16.90 -6.16
C LEU A 544 -14.28 16.74 -6.14
N PHE A 545 -13.78 15.82 -5.32
CA PHE A 545 -12.34 15.62 -5.17
C PHE A 545 -11.78 14.72 -6.28
N GLY A 546 -10.60 15.08 -6.77
CA GLY A 546 -9.82 14.29 -7.74
C GLY A 546 -8.77 13.40 -7.07
N GLY A 547 -8.35 13.73 -5.86
CA GLY A 547 -7.35 12.97 -5.12
C GLY A 547 -6.74 13.75 -3.95
N ASP A 548 -5.65 13.22 -3.44
CA ASP A 548 -4.74 13.83 -2.48
C ASP A 548 -3.31 13.82 -3.00
N VAL A 549 -2.46 14.54 -2.29
CA VAL A 549 -1.02 14.61 -2.55
C VAL A 549 -0.24 14.49 -1.25
N LEU A 550 0.82 13.69 -1.31
CA LEU A 550 1.77 13.58 -0.22
C LEU A 550 2.60 14.87 -0.13
N GLY A 551 2.90 15.29 1.10
CA GLY A 551 3.76 16.43 1.36
C GLY A 551 4.97 16.04 2.21
N ALA A 552 5.91 16.97 2.31
CA ALA A 552 7.14 16.82 3.07
C ALA A 552 7.31 17.95 4.07
N PHE A 553 8.03 17.68 5.14
CA PHE A 553 8.33 18.63 6.20
C PHE A 553 9.78 19.13 6.09
N GLU A 554 9.99 20.43 6.23
CA GLU A 554 11.30 21.07 6.34
C GLU A 554 11.30 21.98 7.58
N GLY A 555 11.70 21.43 8.73
CA GLY A 555 11.58 22.13 10.00
C GLY A 555 10.11 22.45 10.33
N PRO A 556 9.74 23.73 10.55
CA PRO A 556 8.35 24.12 10.78
C PRO A 556 7.51 24.17 9.49
N GLU A 557 8.13 24.08 8.31
CA GLU A 557 7.42 24.23 7.03
C GLU A 557 6.91 22.89 6.52
N PHE A 558 5.76 22.94 5.84
CA PHE A 558 5.20 21.82 5.09
C PHE A 558 4.93 22.25 3.66
N VAL A 559 5.25 21.38 2.70
CA VAL A 559 4.95 21.58 1.29
C VAL A 559 4.46 20.28 0.67
N ALA A 560 3.34 20.34 -0.04
CA ALA A 560 2.85 19.29 -0.94
C ALA A 560 2.68 19.87 -2.34
N THR A 561 3.04 19.11 -3.38
CA THR A 561 2.93 19.57 -4.77
C THR A 561 2.07 18.63 -5.59
N TRP A 562 0.93 19.13 -6.06
CA TRP A 562 0.07 18.42 -6.99
C TRP A 562 0.53 18.60 -8.43
N ASP A 563 0.55 17.52 -9.20
CA ASP A 563 1.04 17.45 -10.56
C ASP A 563 0.06 17.98 -11.63
N LYS A 564 -1.10 18.50 -11.20
CA LYS A 564 -2.19 19.01 -12.04
C LYS A 564 -2.93 17.93 -12.82
N ASN A 565 -2.83 16.67 -12.44
CA ASN A 565 -3.56 15.60 -13.13
C ASN A 565 -4.85 15.22 -12.39
N PHE A 566 -5.92 15.04 -13.17
CA PHE A 566 -7.12 14.31 -12.78
C PHE A 566 -7.14 12.95 -13.47
N TYR A 567 -7.93 12.03 -12.91
CA TYR A 567 -8.03 10.66 -13.40
C TYR A 567 -9.47 10.34 -13.73
N LEU A 568 -9.69 9.72 -14.89
CA LEU A 568 -10.99 9.26 -15.33
C LEU A 568 -10.95 7.73 -15.50
N LEU A 569 -11.81 7.02 -14.79
CA LEU A 569 -12.03 5.59 -15.00
C LEU A 569 -13.11 5.42 -16.06
N GLY A 570 -12.81 4.69 -17.13
CA GLY A 570 -13.74 4.54 -18.23
C GLY A 570 -13.43 3.41 -19.18
N ASN A 571 -14.31 3.24 -20.16
CA ASN A 571 -14.17 2.35 -21.29
C ASN A 571 -14.64 3.04 -22.58
N GLY A 572 -14.82 2.30 -23.67
CA GLY A 572 -15.24 2.88 -24.95
C GLY A 572 -16.60 3.60 -24.94
N ASP A 573 -17.44 3.34 -23.92
CA ASP A 573 -18.84 3.81 -23.85
C ASP A 573 -19.09 4.81 -22.72
N SER A 574 -18.32 4.76 -21.63
CA SER A 574 -18.56 5.54 -20.41
C SER A 574 -17.27 5.92 -19.71
N ALA A 575 -17.23 7.07 -19.04
CA ALA A 575 -16.11 7.51 -18.23
C ALA A 575 -16.61 8.34 -17.05
N GLU A 576 -15.94 8.22 -15.91
CA GLU A 576 -16.26 8.92 -14.67
C GLU A 576 -14.97 9.51 -14.09
N GLN A 577 -14.99 10.77 -13.62
CA GLN A 577 -13.88 11.29 -12.82
C GLN A 577 -13.80 10.45 -11.54
N VAL A 578 -12.60 10.03 -11.17
CA VAL A 578 -12.38 9.24 -9.96
C VAL A 578 -11.46 9.97 -9.00
N TYR A 579 -11.54 9.56 -7.73
CA TYR A 579 -10.57 9.93 -6.73
C TYR A 579 -9.33 9.04 -6.87
N ALA A 580 -8.14 9.62 -6.96
CA ALA A 580 -6.89 8.88 -7.03
C ALA A 580 -6.03 9.22 -5.81
N THR A 581 -5.85 8.23 -4.93
CA THR A 581 -4.98 8.35 -3.76
C THR A 581 -3.54 8.28 -4.21
N ASP A 582 -2.69 9.19 -3.73
CA ASP A 582 -1.26 9.17 -4.05
C ASP A 582 -0.55 8.16 -3.13
N GLY A 583 -0.27 6.98 -3.66
CA GLY A 583 0.68 6.08 -3.03
C GLY A 583 2.09 6.61 -3.27
N GLU A 584 2.95 6.55 -2.25
CA GLU A 584 4.39 6.78 -2.46
C GLU A 584 4.86 6.00 -3.71
N SER A 585 5.82 6.56 -4.47
CA SER A 585 6.37 6.03 -5.75
C SER A 585 5.56 6.16 -7.04
N GLY A 586 4.43 6.86 -7.04
CA GLY A 586 3.67 7.14 -8.28
C GLY A 586 2.68 6.05 -8.68
N LEU A 587 2.37 5.14 -7.75
CA LEU A 587 1.15 4.34 -7.78
C LEU A 587 -0.05 5.22 -7.40
N LYS A 588 -1.18 4.99 -8.07
CA LYS A 588 -2.45 5.58 -7.70
C LYS A 588 -3.44 4.49 -7.31
N SER A 589 -4.12 4.69 -6.18
CA SER A 589 -5.19 3.81 -5.72
C SER A 589 -6.54 4.49 -5.90
N ILE A 590 -7.39 3.89 -6.73
CA ILE A 590 -8.72 4.40 -7.08
C ILE A 590 -9.77 3.57 -6.36
N PRO A 591 -10.57 4.14 -5.44
CA PRO A 591 -11.54 3.37 -4.66
C PRO A 591 -12.71 2.90 -5.55
N VAL A 592 -13.06 1.63 -5.39
CA VAL A 592 -14.13 0.95 -6.14
C VAL A 592 -14.94 0.02 -5.24
N MET A 593 -16.15 -0.32 -5.65
CA MET A 593 -16.89 -1.46 -5.13
C MET A 593 -16.89 -2.59 -6.15
N TYR A 594 -16.42 -3.77 -5.75
CA TYR A 594 -16.46 -5.01 -6.52
C TYR A 594 -17.72 -5.82 -6.21
N PHE A 595 -18.33 -6.40 -7.23
CA PHE A 595 -19.48 -7.29 -7.12
C PHE A 595 -19.20 -8.59 -7.87
N ALA A 596 -19.22 -9.71 -7.15
CA ALA A 596 -18.97 -11.03 -7.74
C ALA A 596 -19.99 -11.40 -8.83
N SER A 597 -19.58 -12.23 -9.78
CA SER A 597 -20.43 -12.72 -10.88
C SER A 597 -21.73 -13.40 -10.40
N SER A 598 -21.70 -13.95 -9.18
CA SER A 598 -22.86 -14.57 -8.51
C SER A 598 -23.91 -13.57 -8.03
N ASN A 599 -23.57 -12.27 -7.98
CA ASN A 599 -24.42 -11.20 -7.45
C ASN A 599 -24.33 -9.90 -8.29
N PRO A 600 -24.81 -9.93 -9.54
CA PRO A 600 -24.70 -8.78 -10.45
C PRO A 600 -25.65 -7.64 -10.06
N ILE A 601 -25.19 -6.42 -10.28
CA ILE A 601 -25.94 -5.18 -10.09
C ILE A 601 -26.23 -4.46 -11.42
N THR A 602 -27.18 -3.53 -11.36
CA THR A 602 -27.54 -2.62 -12.46
C THR A 602 -27.49 -1.17 -12.00
N ALA A 603 -27.51 -0.20 -12.91
CA ALA A 603 -27.53 1.22 -12.55
C ALA A 603 -28.69 1.58 -11.59
N ASP A 604 -29.85 0.92 -11.73
CA ASP A 604 -31.00 1.09 -10.81
C ASP A 604 -30.72 0.57 -9.40
N SER A 605 -29.72 -0.31 -9.23
CA SER A 605 -29.30 -0.85 -7.93
C SER A 605 -28.47 0.15 -7.13
N ILE A 606 -27.74 1.04 -7.83
CA ILE A 606 -26.85 2.05 -7.25
C ILE A 606 -27.21 3.46 -7.77
N PRO A 607 -28.43 3.96 -7.48
CA PRO A 607 -28.82 5.30 -7.92
C PRO A 607 -27.89 6.38 -7.37
N LEU A 608 -27.86 7.55 -8.01
CA LEU A 608 -27.05 8.68 -7.56
C LEU A 608 -27.27 9.01 -6.06
N GLY A 609 -26.17 9.15 -5.33
CA GLY A 609 -26.16 9.31 -3.87
C GLY A 609 -26.12 7.99 -3.10
N THR A 610 -25.91 6.86 -3.78
CA THR A 610 -25.63 5.58 -3.11
C THR A 610 -24.32 5.68 -2.34
N THR A 611 -24.39 5.29 -1.07
CA THR A 611 -23.25 5.22 -0.14
C THR A 611 -22.51 3.89 -0.26
N ILE A 612 -21.29 3.83 0.26
CA ILE A 612 -20.51 2.60 0.31
C ILE A 612 -21.26 1.54 1.13
N GLU A 613 -21.89 1.92 2.25
CA GLU A 613 -22.67 1.01 3.08
C GLU A 613 -23.84 0.37 2.34
N GLN A 614 -24.53 1.15 1.51
CA GLN A 614 -25.63 0.64 0.71
C GLN A 614 -25.14 -0.32 -0.36
N ALA A 615 -24.05 0.02 -1.05
CA ALA A 615 -23.41 -0.88 -2.01
C ALA A 615 -22.93 -2.18 -1.33
N ALA A 616 -22.35 -2.10 -0.13
CA ALA A 616 -21.94 -3.26 0.64
C ALA A 616 -23.14 -4.13 1.05
N SER A 617 -24.28 -3.53 1.41
CA SER A 617 -25.52 -4.27 1.70
C SER A 617 -26.09 -5.04 0.51
N LEU A 618 -25.72 -4.62 -0.71
CA LEU A 618 -26.03 -5.31 -1.95
C LEU A 618 -25.00 -6.40 -2.28
N GLY A 619 -24.08 -6.72 -1.37
CA GLY A 619 -23.00 -7.71 -1.56
C GLY A 619 -21.79 -7.16 -2.31
N GLY A 620 -21.65 -5.83 -2.36
CA GLY A 620 -20.44 -5.19 -2.85
C GLY A 620 -19.31 -5.28 -1.83
N ILE A 621 -18.09 -5.43 -2.33
CA ILE A 621 -16.86 -5.49 -1.55
C ILE A 621 -16.07 -4.24 -1.88
N PHE A 622 -15.71 -3.45 -0.87
CA PHE A 622 -14.87 -2.27 -1.10
C PHE A 622 -13.46 -2.73 -1.48
N GLY A 623 -12.82 -1.98 -2.36
CA GLY A 623 -11.48 -2.26 -2.85
C GLY A 623 -10.89 -1.06 -3.56
N PHE A 624 -9.71 -1.27 -4.14
CA PHE A 624 -9.01 -0.28 -4.93
C PHE A 624 -8.56 -0.87 -6.25
N LEU A 625 -8.73 -0.08 -7.30
CA LEU A 625 -8.01 -0.29 -8.55
C LEU A 625 -6.66 0.41 -8.43
N THR A 626 -5.59 -0.36 -8.44
CA THR A 626 -4.22 0.17 -8.39
C THR A 626 -3.69 0.32 -9.81
N VAL A 627 -3.14 1.50 -10.12
CA VAL A 627 -2.52 1.82 -11.40
C VAL A 627 -1.16 2.47 -11.20
N SER A 628 -0.24 2.28 -12.14
CA SER A 628 1.03 2.99 -12.17
C SER A 628 1.02 4.11 -13.21
N LEU A 629 1.48 5.31 -12.85
CA LEU A 629 1.64 6.40 -13.81
C LEU A 629 2.71 6.12 -14.87
N THR A 630 3.63 5.20 -14.61
CA THR A 630 4.65 4.79 -15.59
C THR A 630 4.07 4.05 -16.79
N ASP A 631 2.86 3.50 -16.63
CA ASP A 631 2.19 2.66 -17.63
C ASP A 631 1.36 3.49 -18.61
N ALA A 632 1.31 4.81 -18.42
CA ALA A 632 0.53 5.70 -19.26
C ALA A 632 1.10 5.77 -20.69
N VAL A 633 0.36 5.21 -21.66
CA VAL A 633 0.64 5.37 -23.09
C VAL A 633 -0.36 6.35 -23.67
N GLU A 634 0.13 7.48 -24.20
CA GLU A 634 -0.74 8.56 -24.68
C GLU A 634 -1.75 9.06 -23.61
N SER A 635 -1.33 9.05 -22.33
CA SER A 635 -2.16 9.40 -21.16
C SER A 635 -3.26 8.39 -20.80
N VAL A 636 -3.21 7.19 -21.38
CA VAL A 636 -4.13 6.09 -21.06
C VAL A 636 -3.35 4.98 -20.36
N ILE A 637 -3.87 4.56 -19.19
CA ILE A 637 -3.37 3.44 -18.41
C ILE A 637 -4.38 2.31 -18.58
N SER A 638 -4.00 1.26 -19.29
CA SER A 638 -4.82 0.06 -19.50
C SER A 638 -4.38 -1.11 -18.62
N ASN A 639 -3.44 -0.85 -17.73
CA ASN A 639 -2.90 -1.85 -16.83
C ASN A 639 -3.29 -1.50 -15.39
N TYR A 640 -3.92 -2.46 -14.72
CA TYR A 640 -4.49 -2.26 -13.40
C TYR A 640 -4.63 -3.59 -12.68
N ALA A 641 -4.52 -3.54 -11.37
CA ALA A 641 -4.84 -4.66 -10.48
C ALA A 641 -5.98 -4.22 -9.56
N LEU A 642 -6.93 -5.12 -9.34
CA LEU A 642 -8.01 -4.91 -8.39
C LEU A 642 -7.63 -5.58 -7.08
N TYR A 643 -7.60 -4.83 -6.00
CA TYR A 643 -7.47 -5.37 -4.66
C TYR A 643 -8.78 -5.16 -3.90
N THR A 644 -9.31 -6.20 -3.28
CA THR A 644 -10.54 -6.10 -2.48
C THR A 644 -10.30 -6.55 -1.05
N PHE A 645 -11.05 -5.96 -0.13
CA PHE A 645 -10.99 -6.32 1.28
C PHE A 645 -11.91 -7.49 1.54
N ASP A 646 -11.42 -8.55 2.15
CA ASP A 646 -12.29 -9.59 2.66
C ASP A 646 -13.24 -9.00 3.71
N ALA A 647 -14.54 -9.15 3.48
CA ALA A 647 -15.59 -8.53 4.31
C ALA A 647 -15.63 -9.05 5.77
N THR A 648 -14.90 -10.13 6.08
CA THR A 648 -14.86 -10.80 7.38
C THR A 648 -13.54 -10.59 8.12
N THR A 649 -12.42 -10.60 7.41
CA THR A 649 -11.07 -10.52 7.97
C THR A 649 -10.52 -9.10 7.86
N GLY A 650 -10.98 -8.32 6.89
CA GLY A 650 -10.39 -7.03 6.53
C GLY A 650 -9.04 -7.17 5.81
N ALA A 651 -8.60 -8.40 5.49
CA ALA A 651 -7.38 -8.62 4.75
C ALA A 651 -7.57 -8.16 3.31
N LEU A 652 -6.54 -7.53 2.75
CA LEU A 652 -6.50 -7.14 1.35
C LEU A 652 -5.96 -8.31 0.52
N SER A 653 -6.66 -8.69 -0.55
CA SER A 653 -6.16 -9.61 -1.56
C SER A 653 -6.41 -9.10 -2.98
N GLU A 654 -5.58 -9.55 -3.92
CA GLU A 654 -5.82 -9.29 -5.34
C GLU A 654 -7.03 -10.10 -5.80
N THR A 655 -8.00 -9.44 -6.44
CA THR A 655 -9.15 -10.08 -7.08
C THR A 655 -8.86 -10.23 -8.57
N PRO A 656 -8.47 -11.43 -9.05
CA PRO A 656 -8.01 -11.58 -10.42
C PRO A 656 -9.13 -11.39 -11.43
N ALA A 657 -8.77 -11.04 -12.66
CA ALA A 657 -9.72 -10.92 -13.78
C ALA A 657 -10.47 -12.24 -14.06
N SER A 658 -9.92 -13.39 -13.67
CA SER A 658 -10.56 -14.71 -13.79
C SER A 658 -11.76 -14.87 -12.85
N ALA A 659 -11.84 -14.11 -11.74
CA ALA A 659 -12.99 -14.13 -10.84
C ALA A 659 -14.26 -13.59 -11.52
N GLY A 660 -14.10 -12.74 -12.54
CA GLY A 660 -15.20 -12.07 -13.23
C GLY A 660 -16.00 -11.15 -12.30
N GLY A 661 -17.09 -10.56 -12.81
CA GLY A 661 -18.03 -9.77 -12.02
C GLY A 661 -18.16 -8.34 -12.53
N GLN A 662 -18.30 -7.39 -11.61
CA GLN A 662 -18.46 -5.97 -11.93
C GLN A 662 -17.70 -5.11 -10.92
N ILE A 663 -17.22 -3.94 -11.38
CA ILE A 663 -16.73 -2.88 -10.49
C ILE A 663 -17.49 -1.58 -10.72
N THR A 664 -17.59 -0.75 -9.70
CA THR A 664 -18.17 0.60 -9.79
C THR A 664 -17.30 1.58 -8.99
N PRO A 665 -16.95 2.76 -9.54
CA PRO A 665 -16.07 3.70 -8.85
C PRO A 665 -16.74 4.33 -7.63
N VAL A 666 -15.94 4.69 -6.63
CA VAL A 666 -16.36 5.47 -5.47
C VAL A 666 -15.76 6.87 -5.60
N LEU A 667 -16.59 7.89 -5.74
CA LEU A 667 -16.13 9.29 -5.84
C LEU A 667 -16.22 9.92 -4.46
N PHE A 668 -15.20 10.64 -4.01
CA PHE A 668 -15.28 11.45 -2.80
C PHE A 668 -15.70 12.89 -3.11
N SER A 669 -16.56 13.45 -2.26
CA SER A 669 -17.16 14.76 -2.46
C SER A 669 -17.36 15.50 -1.14
N GLU A 670 -17.63 16.80 -1.23
CA GLU A 670 -18.20 17.58 -0.15
C GLU A 670 -19.44 18.30 -0.69
N LEU A 671 -20.57 17.60 -0.67
CA LEU A 671 -21.86 18.16 -1.08
C LEU A 671 -22.65 18.54 0.17
N VAL A 672 -22.83 19.83 0.39
CA VAL A 672 -23.62 20.37 1.49
C VAL A 672 -24.94 20.93 0.98
N ILE A 673 -26.05 20.41 1.52
CA ILE A 673 -27.41 20.89 1.24
C ILE A 673 -28.16 21.06 2.56
N GLY A 674 -28.29 22.30 3.02
CA GLY A 674 -28.80 22.57 4.38
C GLY A 674 -27.94 21.86 5.44
N ASP A 675 -28.54 20.92 6.17
CA ASP A 675 -27.86 20.13 7.22
C ASP A 675 -27.33 18.76 6.73
N LEU A 676 -27.45 18.46 5.43
CA LEU A 676 -26.95 17.23 4.83
C LEU A 676 -25.54 17.43 4.28
N LEU A 677 -24.64 16.50 4.60
CA LEU A 677 -23.35 16.34 3.92
C LEU A 677 -23.33 14.98 3.21
N VAL A 678 -22.95 15.01 1.94
CA VAL A 678 -22.64 13.81 1.16
C VAL A 678 -21.17 13.81 0.79
N THR A 679 -20.50 12.80 1.31
CA THR A 679 -19.05 12.65 1.28
C THR A 679 -18.56 11.71 0.18
N GLU A 680 -19.48 10.96 -0.41
CA GLU A 680 -19.18 9.87 -1.34
C GLU A 680 -20.34 9.59 -2.29
N LEU A 681 -20.02 9.10 -3.49
CA LEU A 681 -20.97 8.74 -4.54
C LEU A 681 -20.52 7.45 -5.23
N VAL A 682 -21.13 6.31 -4.86
CA VAL A 682 -20.87 5.02 -5.54
C VAL A 682 -21.52 5.03 -6.92
N GLY A 683 -20.73 4.72 -7.95
CA GLY A 683 -21.09 4.81 -9.36
C GLY A 683 -21.07 6.24 -9.93
N GLY A 684 -20.66 7.22 -9.14
CA GLY A 684 -20.57 8.62 -9.57
C GLY A 684 -21.88 9.19 -10.11
N PHE A 685 -21.80 10.09 -11.08
CA PHE A 685 -22.96 10.75 -11.67
C PHE A 685 -23.71 9.87 -12.67
N GLY A 686 -23.02 8.93 -13.31
CA GLY A 686 -23.59 8.01 -14.28
C GLY A 686 -24.28 6.77 -13.71
N SER A 687 -24.16 6.52 -12.39
CA SER A 687 -24.40 5.17 -11.82
C SER A 687 -23.60 4.11 -12.59
N THR A 688 -22.34 4.44 -12.89
CA THR A 688 -21.45 3.74 -13.81
C THR A 688 -21.02 2.40 -13.23
N ILE A 689 -21.13 1.34 -14.04
CA ILE A 689 -20.74 -0.03 -13.69
C ILE A 689 -19.93 -0.58 -14.85
N PHE A 690 -18.73 -1.08 -14.55
CA PHE A 690 -17.86 -1.72 -15.52
C PHE A 690 -17.86 -3.23 -15.31
N PRO A 691 -17.78 -4.04 -16.38
CA PRO A 691 -17.52 -5.47 -16.24
C PRO A 691 -16.11 -5.69 -15.68
N TRP A 692 -15.96 -6.64 -14.76
CA TRP A 692 -14.67 -7.17 -14.32
C TRP A 692 -14.47 -8.56 -14.95
N GLY A 693 -13.33 -8.79 -15.61
CA GLY A 693 -13.11 -9.99 -16.41
C GLY A 693 -11.87 -9.89 -17.29
N ALA A 694 -11.42 -11.03 -17.83
CA ALA A 694 -10.27 -11.08 -18.75
C ALA A 694 -10.47 -10.25 -20.05
N ASP A 695 -11.73 -10.00 -20.42
CA ASP A 695 -12.12 -9.20 -21.59
C ASP A 695 -12.56 -7.77 -21.23
N SER A 696 -12.31 -7.31 -20.00
CA SER A 696 -12.67 -5.96 -19.56
C SER A 696 -11.91 -4.90 -20.36
N ASP A 697 -12.64 -3.91 -20.86
CA ASP A 697 -12.10 -2.79 -21.67
C ASP A 697 -11.93 -1.51 -20.85
N ILE A 698 -11.78 -1.64 -19.53
CA ILE A 698 -11.59 -0.53 -18.62
C ILE A 698 -10.19 0.07 -18.84
N SER A 699 -10.07 1.37 -18.64
CA SER A 699 -8.82 2.11 -18.63
C SER A 699 -8.94 3.34 -17.72
N VAL A 700 -7.80 3.81 -17.25
CA VAL A 700 -7.69 5.08 -16.53
C VAL A 700 -7.05 6.11 -17.46
N VAL A 701 -7.74 7.22 -17.71
CA VAL A 701 -7.23 8.32 -18.52
C VAL A 701 -6.70 9.42 -17.59
N VAL A 702 -5.45 9.79 -17.79
CA VAL A 702 -4.80 10.92 -17.10
C VAL A 702 -5.11 12.19 -17.89
N VAL A 703 -5.70 13.18 -17.22
CA VAL A 703 -6.15 14.43 -17.85
C VAL A 703 -5.57 15.62 -17.08
N ASP A 704 -4.87 16.49 -17.79
CA ASP A 704 -4.38 17.77 -17.25
C ASP A 704 -5.55 18.65 -16.75
N ALA A 705 -5.34 19.33 -15.63
CA ALA A 705 -6.35 20.12 -14.93
C ALA A 705 -6.97 21.20 -15.80
N ILE A 706 -6.19 21.92 -16.62
CA ILE A 706 -6.72 22.96 -17.51
C ILE A 706 -7.63 22.32 -18.56
N THR A 707 -7.19 21.19 -19.12
CA THR A 707 -7.98 20.44 -20.08
C THR A 707 -9.28 19.93 -19.46
N TRP A 708 -9.21 19.42 -18.24
CA TRP A 708 -10.35 18.90 -17.49
C TRP A 708 -11.39 19.98 -17.18
N ILE A 709 -10.99 21.07 -16.50
CA ILE A 709 -11.94 22.12 -16.10
C ILE A 709 -12.55 22.83 -17.32
N SER A 710 -11.82 22.92 -18.44
CA SER A 710 -12.33 23.52 -19.68
C SER A 710 -13.52 22.78 -20.32
N GLN A 711 -13.82 21.54 -19.89
CA GLN A 711 -15.01 20.81 -20.32
C GLN A 711 -16.31 21.37 -19.73
N PHE A 712 -16.22 22.12 -18.62
CA PHE A 712 -17.37 22.60 -17.87
C PHE A 712 -17.59 24.11 -18.06
N ASP A 713 -18.71 24.47 -18.69
CA ASP A 713 -19.13 25.87 -18.84
C ASP A 713 -19.35 26.51 -17.44
N GLY A 714 -18.44 27.38 -17.03
CA GLY A 714 -18.52 28.11 -15.76
C GLY A 714 -17.53 27.64 -14.69
N LEU A 715 -16.72 26.62 -14.96
CA LEU A 715 -15.60 26.21 -14.11
C LEU A 715 -14.29 26.78 -14.67
N ASP A 716 -13.59 27.60 -13.89
CA ASP A 716 -12.30 28.20 -14.28
C ASP A 716 -11.22 27.98 -13.21
N SER A 717 -11.50 27.20 -12.18
CA SER A 717 -10.57 26.94 -11.09
C SER A 717 -10.67 25.53 -10.57
N VAL A 718 -9.58 25.10 -9.95
CA VAL A 718 -9.49 23.90 -9.11
C VAL A 718 -9.42 24.34 -7.65
N VAL A 719 -9.92 23.51 -6.76
CA VAL A 719 -9.88 23.71 -5.32
C VAL A 719 -8.73 22.89 -4.75
N VAL A 720 -7.97 23.48 -3.83
CA VAL A 720 -6.94 22.79 -3.04
C VAL A 720 -7.23 23.05 -1.56
N ASP A 721 -7.40 21.97 -0.82
CA ASP A 721 -7.74 21.98 0.60
C ASP A 721 -6.58 21.43 1.41
N MET A 722 -6.20 22.14 2.47
CA MET A 722 -5.26 21.70 3.48
C MET A 722 -6.02 21.49 4.79
N THR A 723 -5.88 20.30 5.38
CA THR A 723 -6.42 20.01 6.70
C THR A 723 -5.29 19.58 7.61
N ALA A 724 -5.08 20.29 8.72
CA ALA A 724 -4.07 19.98 9.73
C ALA A 724 -4.74 19.50 11.03
N TYR A 725 -4.12 18.55 11.71
CA TYR A 725 -4.63 17.96 12.95
C TYR A 725 -3.60 18.05 14.09
N ASP A 726 -4.10 18.34 15.28
CA ASP A 726 -3.47 18.19 16.58
C ASP A 726 -4.25 17.07 17.28
N ASN A 727 -3.63 15.90 17.38
CA ASN A 727 -4.28 14.72 17.93
C ASN A 727 -4.30 14.72 19.47
N ASP A 728 -3.61 15.67 20.11
CA ASP A 728 -3.61 15.83 21.57
C ASP A 728 -4.81 16.64 22.08
N VAL A 729 -5.45 17.39 21.19
CA VAL A 729 -6.58 18.27 21.50
C VAL A 729 -7.85 17.73 20.86
N GLN A 730 -8.90 17.57 21.67
CA GLN A 730 -10.22 17.23 21.14
C GLN A 730 -10.68 18.31 20.14
N ASP A 731 -11.03 17.88 18.92
CA ASP A 731 -11.40 18.76 17.79
C ASP A 731 -10.25 19.71 17.37
N GLY A 732 -9.00 19.35 17.67
CA GLY A 732 -7.77 20.02 17.23
C GLY A 732 -7.57 19.87 15.73
N VAL A 733 -8.32 20.63 14.94
CA VAL A 733 -8.22 20.62 13.48
C VAL A 733 -8.19 22.06 12.98
N ASP A 734 -7.42 22.30 11.94
CA ASP A 734 -7.38 23.56 11.19
C ASP A 734 -7.56 23.28 9.70
N PHE A 735 -8.20 24.22 9.01
CA PHE A 735 -8.63 24.03 7.64
C PHE A 735 -8.37 25.28 6.82
N PHE A 736 -7.74 25.07 5.66
CA PHE A 736 -7.52 26.11 4.67
C PHE A 736 -7.97 25.61 3.30
N SER A 737 -8.64 26.47 2.54
CA SER A 737 -9.03 26.19 1.16
C SER A 737 -8.65 27.35 0.27
N ALA A 738 -8.13 27.03 -0.92
CA ALA A 738 -7.84 27.99 -1.96
C ALA A 738 -8.32 27.50 -3.32
N SER A 739 -8.68 28.45 -4.18
CA SER A 739 -8.98 28.18 -5.58
C SER A 739 -7.84 28.66 -6.46
N VAL A 740 -7.36 27.80 -7.36
CA VAL A 740 -6.33 28.12 -8.35
C VAL A 740 -6.98 28.21 -9.72
N THR A 741 -6.92 29.37 -10.35
CA THR A 741 -7.54 29.60 -11.67
C THR A 741 -6.76 28.91 -12.79
N SER A 742 -7.40 28.69 -13.94
CA SER A 742 -6.75 28.20 -15.16
C SER A 742 -5.54 29.05 -15.57
N SER A 743 -5.60 30.37 -15.30
CA SER A 743 -4.50 31.29 -15.55
C SER A 743 -3.31 31.09 -14.60
N GLU A 744 -3.55 30.66 -13.36
CA GLU A 744 -2.49 30.35 -12.40
C GLU A 744 -1.95 28.94 -12.60
N LEU A 745 -2.75 28.03 -13.16
CA LEU A 745 -2.32 26.69 -13.56
C LEU A 745 -1.35 26.69 -14.77
N GLY A 746 -1.32 27.74 -15.61
CA GLY A 746 -0.49 27.75 -16.83
C GLY A 746 -0.33 29.08 -17.60
N GLY A 747 -0.52 30.24 -16.98
CA GLY A 747 -0.57 31.54 -17.66
C GLY A 747 0.75 32.30 -17.81
N SER A 748 1.45 32.07 -18.92
CA SER A 748 2.20 33.14 -19.58
C SER A 748 1.21 34.10 -20.26
N THR A 749 1.08 35.32 -19.73
CA THR A 749 0.64 36.46 -20.55
C THR A 749 1.82 37.37 -20.84
N ALA A 750 2.60 37.04 -21.87
CA ALA A 750 3.51 38.02 -22.46
C ALA A 750 2.74 38.97 -23.39
N GLY A 751 2.55 40.22 -22.96
CA GLY A 751 2.32 41.37 -23.83
C GLY A 751 3.52 42.31 -23.78
N PRO A 752 4.03 42.84 -24.91
CA PRO A 752 5.27 43.61 -24.96
C PRO A 752 5.16 44.91 -24.16
N PRO A 753 6.27 45.40 -23.56
CA PRO A 753 6.24 46.69 -22.88
C PRO A 753 5.86 47.76 -23.90
N THR A 754 4.76 48.46 -23.64
CA THR A 754 4.41 49.68 -24.35
C THR A 754 5.58 50.65 -24.26
N ALA A 755 6.04 51.07 -25.43
CA ALA A 755 7.16 51.97 -25.60
C ALA A 755 6.98 53.29 -24.85
N GLU A 756 7.86 53.57 -23.90
CA GLU A 756 8.31 54.93 -23.60
C GLU A 756 9.78 55.09 -24.03
N THR A 757 10.01 56.11 -24.85
CA THR A 757 11.26 56.47 -25.52
C THR A 757 12.33 57.04 -24.56
N PRO A 758 13.62 57.07 -24.96
CA PRO A 758 14.76 57.01 -24.06
C PRO A 758 15.28 58.37 -23.60
N SER A 759 15.90 58.41 -22.41
CA SER A 759 16.84 59.48 -22.06
C SER A 759 17.96 58.98 -21.13
N ALA A 760 19.16 58.93 -21.70
CA ALA A 760 20.49 59.12 -21.11
C ALA A 760 20.90 58.31 -19.84
N GLY A 761 21.85 57.39 -19.99
CA GLY A 761 22.72 56.95 -18.88
C GLY A 761 23.80 57.99 -18.55
N PRO A 762 24.90 57.65 -17.83
CA PRO A 762 25.20 56.56 -16.88
C PRO A 762 25.50 57.19 -15.46
N PRO A 763 26.24 56.62 -14.45
CA PRO A 763 27.00 55.36 -14.35
C PRO A 763 26.98 54.58 -12.99
N SER A 764 27.44 53.32 -13.05
CA SER A 764 28.37 52.59 -12.15
C SER A 764 28.54 52.98 -10.66
N ALA A 765 28.18 52.00 -9.80
CA ALA A 765 28.87 51.42 -8.62
C ALA A 765 29.58 52.28 -7.55
N SER A 766 29.21 52.05 -6.26
CA SER A 766 30.05 51.92 -5.03
C SER A 766 29.30 52.35 -3.74
N PRO A 767 29.69 51.86 -2.53
CA PRO A 767 28.76 51.34 -1.52
C PRO A 767 28.75 52.14 -0.19
N PRO A 768 28.42 51.51 0.96
CA PRO A 768 27.31 51.86 1.86
C PRO A 768 27.63 52.99 2.86
N THR A 769 26.61 53.63 3.45
CA THR A 769 26.74 54.30 4.76
C THR A 769 25.41 54.26 5.54
N ALA A 770 25.56 53.98 6.83
CA ALA A 770 24.52 53.94 7.84
C ALA A 770 23.98 55.33 8.18
N ASP A 771 22.72 55.40 8.62
CA ASP A 771 22.29 56.14 9.82
C ASP A 771 20.78 55.96 10.06
N ALA A 772 20.43 55.51 11.27
CA ALA A 772 19.10 55.70 11.89
C ALA A 772 19.14 57.03 12.67
N PRO A 773 18.01 57.70 13.04
CA PRO A 773 17.08 57.15 14.06
C PRO A 773 15.59 57.60 14.03
N ALA A 774 14.73 56.67 14.50
CA ALA A 774 13.68 56.76 15.53
C ALA A 774 12.46 57.74 15.54
N ALA A 775 11.40 57.23 16.20
CA ALA A 775 10.14 57.81 16.72
C ALA A 775 9.00 57.99 15.70
N GLY A 776 7.73 57.61 15.92
CA GLY A 776 6.94 57.23 17.10
C GLY A 776 5.44 57.61 16.82
N PRO A 777 4.44 57.08 17.56
CA PRO A 777 3.10 56.69 17.06
C PRO A 777 1.97 57.65 17.54
N PRO A 778 0.68 57.24 17.74
CA PRO A 778 -0.33 56.52 16.94
C PRO A 778 -1.60 57.41 16.73
N THR A 779 -2.72 56.91 16.19
CA THR A 779 -4.08 57.24 16.71
C THR A 779 -5.21 56.40 16.10
N ASP A 780 -6.19 56.13 16.97
CA ASP A 780 -7.32 55.21 16.90
C ASP A 780 -8.64 55.83 16.34
N GLU A 781 -9.45 54.97 15.71
CA GLU A 781 -10.93 54.79 15.87
C GLU A 781 -12.00 55.75 15.25
N PRO A 782 -13.31 55.35 15.21
CA PRO A 782 -14.19 55.25 14.02
C PRO A 782 -15.36 56.28 14.08
N PRO A 783 -16.56 56.19 13.39
CA PRO A 783 -17.62 55.17 13.66
C PRO A 783 -18.73 54.90 12.57
N THR A 784 -19.50 53.81 12.77
CA THR A 784 -20.99 53.58 12.65
C THR A 784 -21.87 54.01 11.45
N GLY A 785 -22.85 53.15 11.10
CA GLY A 785 -24.19 53.61 10.63
C GLY A 785 -25.08 52.58 9.90
N ASP A 786 -26.28 52.32 10.47
CA ASP A 786 -27.34 51.36 10.10
C ASP A 786 -28.11 51.57 8.76
N GLY A 787 -28.88 50.55 8.33
CA GLY A 787 -29.82 50.50 7.17
C GLY A 787 -31.10 51.39 7.29
N PRO A 788 -32.30 51.04 6.73
CA PRO A 788 -32.74 49.87 5.94
C PRO A 788 -33.72 50.15 4.73
N ALA A 789 -34.17 49.06 4.09
CA ALA A 789 -35.49 48.75 3.47
C ALA A 789 -36.09 49.55 2.27
N ALA A 790 -36.45 48.83 1.20
CA ALA A 790 -37.85 48.58 0.75
C ALA A 790 -37.97 48.13 -0.73
N GLU A 791 -38.68 47.02 -0.94
CA GLU A 791 -39.37 46.55 -2.16
C GLU A 791 -40.61 47.43 -2.51
N PRO A 792 -41.50 47.14 -3.49
CA PRO A 792 -41.51 46.17 -4.62
C PRO A 792 -42.04 46.77 -5.97
N THR A 793 -42.15 45.97 -7.05
CA THR A 793 -43.43 45.62 -7.74
C THR A 793 -43.33 45.26 -9.24
N SER A 794 -43.91 44.09 -9.55
CA SER A 794 -44.92 43.79 -10.59
C SER A 794 -44.54 43.49 -12.06
N GLY A 795 -45.27 42.51 -12.61
CA GLY A 795 -45.64 42.40 -14.04
C GLY A 795 -45.16 41.12 -14.75
N SER A 796 -45.76 39.94 -14.59
CA SER A 796 -47.04 39.44 -15.15
C SER A 796 -47.01 38.92 -16.61
N TYR A 797 -47.55 37.71 -16.76
CA TYR A 797 -48.34 37.14 -17.88
C TYR A 797 -47.69 36.51 -19.14
N GLY A 798 -48.09 35.25 -19.38
CA GLY A 798 -48.35 34.66 -20.71
C GLY A 798 -47.78 33.25 -20.93
N SER A 799 -48.35 32.15 -20.42
CA SER A 799 -49.48 31.35 -20.95
C SER A 799 -49.34 30.75 -22.38
N ARG A 800 -49.50 29.41 -22.42
CA ARG A 800 -50.09 28.53 -23.46
C ARG A 800 -49.16 27.88 -24.50
N VAL A 801 -49.32 26.64 -24.99
CA VAL A 801 -50.05 25.37 -24.68
C VAL A 801 -49.87 24.45 -25.92
N MET A 802 -49.94 23.11 -25.73
CA MET A 802 -50.20 22.02 -26.73
C MET A 802 -49.00 21.50 -27.57
N LEU A 803 -48.54 20.26 -27.38
CA LEU A 803 -49.10 18.91 -27.75
C LEU A 803 -48.80 18.50 -29.20
N TRP A 804 -48.01 17.43 -29.43
CA TRP A 804 -48.38 16.15 -30.10
C TRP A 804 -47.15 15.29 -30.48
N THR A 805 -47.06 14.11 -29.85
CA THR A 805 -46.79 12.75 -30.40
C THR A 805 -45.59 12.42 -31.32
N ALA A 806 -44.76 11.52 -30.80
CA ALA A 806 -44.47 10.15 -31.29
C ALA A 806 -43.58 9.86 -32.53
N SER A 807 -42.46 9.18 -32.21
CA SER A 807 -41.96 7.92 -32.80
C SER A 807 -40.82 7.91 -33.86
N VAL A 808 -39.68 7.34 -33.42
CA VAL A 808 -38.98 6.15 -33.98
C VAL A 808 -37.83 6.33 -35.02
N PHE A 809 -36.60 6.07 -34.51
CA PHE A 809 -35.46 5.28 -35.03
C PHE A 809 -34.35 5.86 -35.95
N ILE A 810 -33.12 5.80 -35.39
CA ILE A 810 -31.79 5.35 -35.92
C ILE A 810 -30.64 6.38 -35.99
N LEU A 811 -29.62 6.04 -35.18
CA LEU A 811 -28.17 6.32 -35.14
C LEU A 811 -27.60 7.46 -36.02
N ALA A 812 -26.90 8.39 -35.36
CA ALA A 812 -25.43 8.46 -35.34
C ALA A 812 -24.92 9.72 -34.60
N VAL A 813 -23.97 9.50 -33.67
CA VAL A 813 -22.80 10.36 -33.39
C VAL A 813 -23.01 11.66 -32.58
N THR A 814 -22.68 11.53 -31.28
CA THR A 814 -21.65 12.29 -30.53
C THR A 814 -21.90 13.74 -30.09
N LEU A 815 -21.59 13.94 -28.79
CA LEU A 815 -21.35 15.17 -28.02
C LEU A 815 -22.57 16.02 -27.65
N VAL A 816 -22.84 16.13 -26.35
CA VAL A 816 -22.72 17.38 -25.55
C VAL A 816 -23.11 17.06 -24.09
N LEU A 817 -22.13 17.27 -23.21
CA LEU A 817 -22.16 17.33 -21.75
C LEU A 817 -22.25 15.98 -21.00
N PHE A 818 -21.12 15.27 -21.01
CA PHE A 818 -20.44 14.98 -19.75
C PHE A 818 -19.21 15.87 -19.68
#